data_AF-A0A7C6WR45-F1
#
_entry.id   AF-A0A7C6WR45-F1
#
_cell.length_a   1.000
_cell.length_b   1.000
_cell.length_c   1.000
_cell.angle_alpha   90.00
_cell.angle_beta   90.00
_cell.angle_gamma   90.00
#
_symmetry.space_group_name_H-M   'P 1'
#
loop_
_entity.id
_entity.type
_entity.pdbx_description
1 polymer ?
#
loop_
_entity_poly.entity_id
_entity_poly.type
_entity_poly.pdbx_seq_one_letter_code
_entity_poly.pdbx_strand_id
1 'polypeptide(L)'
;ICPIETPEGPNIGLIGSLATYARINEYGFLETPYRKVDMDTHKVTNEIVYMTADEEDRYYVAQAMEPVNNDGTFANEYITVRWREEYLRIPRERVQFVDVSPKQLVSVATAMIPFLENDDANRALMGSNMQRQAVPLLRPEAPIVGTGMEYKAAHDSGVVLLSKHTGEVESVSADQIVIKDALGEKHGYDLIKFARSNQSTCINQHPLVSAGDQVEAGDLLADGPSTDKGEIALGRNVLIGFMTWEGYNYEDAILISERLVREDRYTSIHIEEYESEARETKLGPEEITRDIPNVSEDALKDLDERGIVRIGAEVRSGDILVGKVTPKGETELTAEERLLRAIFGEKAREVRDTSLKVPHGEGGIVVDVKLFSRQNKDELSPGVNEMVRVYIAQKRKISVGDKMAGRHGNKGVVSRILPEEDMPFLPDGTPLDIVLNPLGVPSRMNLGQVLEVHLGMAARELGWHVATPVFDGASEKNIEECLSQAGLDPDGKSRLFDGRTGMEFENRVTVGYMYFMKLNHLVDDKMHARSTGPYSLVTQQPLGGKAQFGGQRFGEMEVWALEAYGAASTLQEILTVKSDDVVGRVKAYEAIVKGKCIPTPGIPESFKVLIKELQALSLDIKVLGDHQEEIIIQDIEDEEMGSMYARPHVLDTDGTGDMEVEIDEVDLEDFNLTGDLTLAGENVDEDEDEDDMGINPEDHAEDDDSLDFEFDDDDIE
;
A
#
# COMPACT_ATOMS: atom_id res chain seq x y z
N ILE A 1 -27.30 4.16 6.00
CA ILE A 1 -25.84 3.88 5.96
C ILE A 1 -25.66 2.63 5.10
N CYS A 2 -24.58 2.52 4.33
CA CYS A 2 -24.34 1.32 3.52
C CYS A 2 -24.05 0.11 4.45
N PRO A 3 -24.73 -1.03 4.26
CA PRO A 3 -24.49 -2.21 5.09
C PRO A 3 -23.28 -3.06 4.63
N ILE A 4 -22.66 -2.72 3.50
CA ILE A 4 -21.56 -3.48 2.89
C ILE A 4 -20.21 -2.81 3.13
N GLU A 5 -20.11 -1.51 2.91
CA GLU A 5 -18.82 -0.81 2.97
C GLU A 5 -18.43 -0.44 4.40
N THR A 6 -17.51 -1.23 4.97
CA THR A 6 -16.85 -0.99 6.26
C THR A 6 -15.45 -1.63 6.23
N PRO A 7 -14.47 -1.15 7.03
CA PRO A 7 -13.19 -1.84 7.18
C PRO A 7 -13.36 -3.27 7.71
N GLU A 8 -12.49 -4.19 7.26
CA GLU A 8 -12.42 -5.60 7.72
C GLU A 8 -11.66 -5.77 9.04
N GLY A 9 -10.95 -4.74 9.49
CA GLY A 9 -10.07 -4.78 10.65
C GLY A 9 -10.80 -4.52 11.98
N PRO A 10 -10.09 -4.02 13.01
CA PRO A 10 -10.67 -3.79 14.34
C PRO A 10 -11.81 -2.75 14.34
N ASN A 11 -11.91 -1.95 13.30
CA ASN A 11 -12.90 -0.88 13.17
C ASN A 11 -14.17 -1.28 12.40
N ILE A 12 -14.45 -2.59 12.29
CA ILE A 12 -15.65 -3.09 11.61
C ILE A 12 -16.92 -2.53 12.28
N GLY A 13 -17.82 -1.97 11.48
CA GLY A 13 -19.07 -1.36 11.96
C GLY A 13 -18.92 0.02 12.63
N LEU A 14 -17.72 0.39 13.07
CA LEU A 14 -17.44 1.73 13.62
C LEU A 14 -17.33 2.78 12.51
N ILE A 15 -16.78 2.40 11.36
CA ILE A 15 -16.62 3.27 10.19
C ILE A 15 -17.50 2.73 9.07
N GLY A 16 -18.51 3.52 8.68
CA GLY A 16 -19.40 3.20 7.57
C GLY A 16 -19.48 4.34 6.56
N SER A 17 -19.79 3.99 5.31
CA SER A 17 -20.06 4.97 4.26
C SER A 17 -21.54 5.32 4.16
N LEU A 18 -21.84 6.56 3.77
CA LEU A 18 -23.20 6.99 3.45
C LEU A 18 -23.73 6.21 2.25
N ALA A 19 -25.03 5.95 2.25
CA ALA A 19 -25.71 5.36 1.12
C ALA A 19 -25.94 6.41 0.02
N THR A 20 -26.09 5.97 -1.23
CA THR A 20 -26.06 6.82 -2.44
C THR A 20 -26.99 8.04 -2.38
N TYR A 21 -28.20 7.90 -1.82
CA TYR A 21 -29.20 8.99 -1.76
C TYR A 21 -29.41 9.56 -0.37
N ALA A 22 -28.61 9.16 0.61
CA ALA A 22 -28.72 9.65 1.97
C ALA A 22 -28.32 11.14 2.02
N ARG A 23 -29.03 11.93 2.82
CA ARG A 23 -28.68 13.32 3.13
C ARG A 23 -28.75 13.56 4.63
N ILE A 24 -28.08 14.62 5.09
CA ILE A 24 -28.15 15.08 6.48
C ILE A 24 -29.12 16.26 6.53
N ASN A 25 -30.06 16.24 7.48
CA ASN A 25 -31.01 17.32 7.68
C ASN A 25 -30.47 18.42 8.61
N GLU A 26 -31.25 19.48 8.80
CA GLU A 26 -30.85 20.64 9.63
C GLU A 26 -30.56 20.28 11.10
N TYR A 27 -31.10 19.17 11.59
CA TYR A 27 -30.90 18.66 12.95
C TYR A 27 -29.74 17.67 13.07
N GLY A 28 -29.10 17.29 11.96
CA GLY A 28 -28.01 16.32 11.92
C GLY A 28 -28.45 14.87 11.77
N PHE A 29 -29.74 14.59 11.55
CA PHE A 29 -30.22 13.23 11.29
C PHE A 29 -30.09 12.86 9.81
N LEU A 30 -29.91 11.56 9.57
CA LEU A 30 -29.90 11.01 8.22
C LEU A 30 -31.33 10.85 7.70
N GLU A 31 -31.55 11.36 6.49
CA GLU A 31 -32.78 11.21 5.73
C GLU A 31 -32.52 10.45 4.43
N THR A 32 -33.53 9.70 3.99
CA THR A 32 -33.50 8.97 2.73
C THR A 32 -34.79 9.24 1.95
N PRO A 33 -34.74 9.33 0.60
CA PRO A 33 -35.91 9.70 -0.19
C PRO A 33 -36.81 8.49 -0.49
N TYR A 34 -38.11 8.72 -0.49
CA TYR A 34 -39.12 7.74 -0.87
C TYR A 34 -40.15 8.34 -1.81
N ARG A 35 -40.70 7.52 -2.72
CA ARG A 35 -41.82 7.90 -3.59
C ARG A 35 -43.12 7.64 -2.86
N LYS A 36 -43.98 8.66 -2.82
CA LYS A 36 -45.29 8.56 -2.17
C LYS A 36 -46.28 7.78 -3.03
N VAL A 37 -47.06 6.89 -2.39
CA VAL A 37 -48.20 6.23 -3.00
C VAL A 37 -49.48 6.98 -2.62
N ASP A 38 -50.27 7.35 -3.62
CA ASP A 38 -51.57 7.95 -3.38
C ASP A 38 -52.54 6.90 -2.81
N MET A 39 -53.07 7.14 -1.62
CA MET A 39 -53.96 6.20 -0.91
C MET A 39 -55.35 6.09 -1.53
N ASP A 40 -55.79 7.07 -2.32
CA ASP A 40 -57.11 7.04 -2.97
C ASP A 40 -57.06 6.31 -4.32
N THR A 41 -55.97 6.50 -5.07
CA THR A 41 -55.81 5.90 -6.41
C THR A 41 -54.92 4.67 -6.42
N HIS A 42 -54.20 4.40 -5.33
CA HIS A 42 -53.18 3.34 -5.18
C HIS A 42 -52.10 3.40 -6.27
N LYS A 43 -51.77 4.62 -6.70
CA LYS A 43 -50.76 4.88 -7.71
C LYS A 43 -49.48 5.40 -7.08
N VAL A 44 -48.36 4.87 -7.54
CA VAL A 44 -47.03 5.39 -7.20
C VAL A 44 -46.86 6.76 -7.88
N THR A 45 -46.69 7.80 -7.08
CA THR A 45 -46.52 9.17 -7.58
C THR A 45 -45.04 9.48 -7.85
N ASN A 46 -44.79 10.64 -8.45
CA ASN A 46 -43.44 11.20 -8.61
C ASN A 46 -43.08 12.18 -7.49
N GLU A 47 -43.92 12.30 -6.46
CA GLU A 47 -43.64 13.11 -5.27
C GLU A 47 -42.60 12.36 -4.42
N ILE A 48 -41.42 12.96 -4.25
CA ILE A 48 -40.34 12.42 -3.43
C ILE A 48 -40.39 13.10 -2.06
N VAL A 49 -40.48 12.28 -1.01
CA VAL A 49 -40.48 12.72 0.38
C VAL A 49 -39.24 12.12 1.05
N TYR A 50 -38.43 12.98 1.66
CA TYR A 50 -37.32 12.53 2.49
C TYR A 50 -37.83 12.29 3.90
N MET A 51 -37.48 11.14 4.46
CA MET A 51 -37.91 10.73 5.80
C MET A 51 -36.69 10.36 6.64
N THR A 52 -36.75 10.68 7.93
CA THR A 52 -35.86 10.17 8.96
C THR A 52 -36.30 8.77 9.40
N ALA A 53 -35.45 8.05 10.13
CA ALA A 53 -35.76 6.69 10.60
C ALA A 53 -37.03 6.62 11.47
N ASP A 54 -37.28 7.60 12.33
CA ASP A 54 -38.45 7.63 13.22
C ASP A 54 -39.78 7.99 12.52
N GLU A 55 -39.70 8.68 11.39
CA GLU A 55 -40.85 8.94 10.51
C GLU A 55 -41.17 7.70 9.68
N GLU A 56 -40.15 7.06 9.13
CA GLU A 56 -40.26 5.86 8.30
C GLU A 56 -40.95 4.69 9.05
N ASP A 57 -40.63 4.48 10.32
CA ASP A 57 -41.21 3.43 11.19
C ASP A 57 -42.74 3.48 11.30
N ARG A 58 -43.37 4.58 10.88
CA ARG A 58 -44.83 4.78 10.92
C ARG A 58 -45.53 4.29 9.65
N TYR A 59 -44.78 3.98 8.60
CA TYR A 59 -45.32 3.72 7.27
C TYR A 59 -44.96 2.31 6.77
N TYR A 60 -45.75 1.83 5.80
CA TYR A 60 -45.45 0.61 5.05
C TYR A 60 -44.73 0.97 3.74
N VAL A 61 -43.46 0.56 3.63
CA VAL A 61 -42.59 0.89 2.50
C VAL A 61 -42.36 -0.34 1.62
N ALA A 62 -42.72 -0.25 0.34
CA ALA A 62 -42.45 -1.29 -0.65
C ALA A 62 -41.08 -1.13 -1.29
N GLN A 63 -40.53 -2.24 -1.78
CA GLN A 63 -39.24 -2.28 -2.47
C GLN A 63 -39.30 -1.61 -3.85
N ALA A 64 -38.17 -1.04 -4.30
CA ALA A 64 -38.06 -0.38 -5.61
C ALA A 64 -38.36 -1.31 -6.81
N MET A 65 -38.13 -2.61 -6.67
CA MET A 65 -38.30 -3.59 -7.76
C MET A 65 -39.73 -4.08 -7.96
N GLU A 66 -40.66 -3.71 -7.07
CA GLU A 66 -42.02 -4.21 -7.17
C GLU A 66 -42.63 -3.79 -8.52
N PRO A 67 -43.14 -4.73 -9.34
CA PRO A 67 -43.60 -4.41 -10.68
C PRO A 67 -44.80 -3.45 -10.65
N VAL A 68 -44.68 -2.34 -11.38
CA VAL A 68 -45.71 -1.31 -11.53
C VAL A 68 -46.21 -1.30 -12.98
N ASN A 69 -47.52 -1.21 -13.17
CA ASN A 69 -48.15 -1.04 -14.48
C ASN A 69 -47.87 0.36 -15.04
N ASN A 70 -48.02 0.53 -16.36
CA ASN A 70 -47.87 1.85 -17.03
C ASN A 70 -48.75 2.95 -16.43
N ASP A 71 -49.89 2.59 -15.82
CA ASP A 71 -50.82 3.53 -15.19
C ASP A 71 -50.40 3.95 -13.77
N GLY A 72 -49.26 3.45 -13.27
CA GLY A 72 -48.68 3.74 -11.95
C GLY A 72 -49.20 2.84 -10.82
N THR A 73 -50.07 1.86 -11.11
CA THR A 73 -50.61 0.92 -10.11
C THR A 73 -49.74 -0.32 -9.97
N PHE A 74 -49.70 -0.91 -8.78
CA PHE A 74 -48.97 -2.17 -8.58
C PHE A 74 -49.58 -3.33 -9.37
N ALA A 75 -48.72 -4.11 -10.03
CA ALA A 75 -49.12 -5.28 -10.81
C ALA A 75 -49.58 -6.43 -9.91
N ASN A 76 -48.92 -6.63 -8.76
CA ASN A 76 -49.26 -7.66 -7.79
C ASN A 76 -50.35 -7.18 -6.82
N GLU A 77 -51.22 -8.10 -6.40
CA GLU A 77 -52.25 -7.81 -5.38
C GLU A 77 -51.66 -7.73 -3.96
N TYR A 78 -50.65 -8.55 -3.70
CA TYR A 78 -49.97 -8.64 -2.41
C TYR A 78 -48.49 -8.34 -2.57
N ILE A 79 -48.03 -7.30 -1.88
CA ILE A 79 -46.69 -6.72 -2.00
C ILE A 79 -45.92 -6.98 -0.71
N THR A 80 -44.64 -7.30 -0.86
CA THR A 80 -43.71 -7.39 0.26
C THR A 80 -43.28 -5.98 0.65
N VAL A 81 -43.61 -5.59 1.88
CA VAL A 81 -43.24 -4.30 2.45
C VAL A 81 -42.41 -4.47 3.70
N ARG A 82 -41.61 -3.45 3.98
CA ARG A 82 -40.89 -3.28 5.23
C ARG A 82 -41.74 -2.43 6.18
N TRP A 83 -41.91 -2.92 7.40
CA TRP A 83 -42.55 -2.19 8.49
C TRP A 83 -41.71 -2.39 9.75
N ARG A 84 -41.00 -1.34 10.16
CA ARG A 84 -39.97 -1.41 11.20
C ARG A 84 -38.94 -2.50 10.84
N GLU A 85 -38.77 -3.50 11.69
CA GLU A 85 -37.85 -4.63 11.50
C GLU A 85 -38.48 -5.83 10.76
N GLU A 86 -39.80 -5.80 10.51
CA GLU A 86 -40.52 -6.93 9.91
C GLU A 86 -40.73 -6.78 8.40
N TYR A 87 -40.62 -7.91 7.69
CA TYR A 87 -41.03 -8.04 6.29
C TYR A 87 -42.43 -8.66 6.22
N LEU A 88 -43.41 -7.85 5.81
CA LEU A 88 -44.81 -8.25 5.77
C LEU A 88 -45.32 -8.29 4.33
N ARG A 89 -46.23 -9.22 4.05
CA ARG A 89 -46.93 -9.28 2.78
C ARG A 89 -48.33 -8.70 2.94
N ILE A 90 -48.54 -7.50 2.41
CA ILE A 90 -49.80 -6.75 2.58
C ILE A 90 -50.50 -6.51 1.23
N PRO A 91 -51.83 -6.29 1.23
CA PRO A 91 -52.54 -5.85 0.04
C PRO A 91 -52.01 -4.50 -0.46
N ARG A 92 -51.99 -4.30 -1.78
CA ARG A 92 -51.49 -3.08 -2.43
C ARG A 92 -52.17 -1.79 -1.96
N GLU A 93 -53.39 -1.88 -1.44
CA GLU A 93 -54.14 -0.72 -0.95
C GLU A 93 -53.56 -0.12 0.34
N ARG A 94 -52.70 -0.87 1.04
CA ARG A 94 -52.08 -0.46 2.30
C ARG A 94 -50.66 0.06 2.15
N VAL A 95 -50.07 0.00 0.95
CA VAL A 95 -48.72 0.50 0.69
C VAL A 95 -48.75 2.02 0.62
N GLN A 96 -47.85 2.68 1.36
CA GLN A 96 -47.84 4.14 1.48
C GLN A 96 -46.65 4.79 0.78
N PHE A 97 -45.51 4.10 0.75
CA PHE A 97 -44.29 4.58 0.12
C PHE A 97 -43.59 3.45 -0.65
N VAL A 98 -42.75 3.85 -1.61
CA VAL A 98 -41.87 2.95 -2.37
C VAL A 98 -40.47 3.55 -2.36
N ASP A 99 -39.44 2.71 -2.28
CA ASP A 99 -38.05 3.13 -2.49
C ASP A 99 -37.88 3.84 -3.86
N VAL A 100 -36.95 4.79 -3.94
CA VAL A 100 -36.71 5.55 -5.19
C VAL A 100 -35.93 4.73 -6.20
N SER A 101 -34.97 3.93 -5.73
CA SER A 101 -34.08 3.15 -6.58
C SER A 101 -33.51 1.93 -5.85
N PRO A 102 -33.27 0.80 -6.54
CA PRO A 102 -32.67 -0.39 -5.92
C PRO A 102 -31.29 -0.13 -5.28
N LYS A 103 -30.49 0.78 -5.85
CA LYS A 103 -29.17 1.14 -5.31
C LYS A 103 -29.21 2.09 -4.10
N GLN A 104 -30.40 2.46 -3.63
CA GLN A 104 -30.57 3.38 -2.49
C GLN A 104 -29.95 2.87 -1.19
N LEU A 105 -29.81 1.54 -1.05
CA LEU A 105 -29.22 0.90 0.12
C LEU A 105 -27.68 0.99 0.16
N VAL A 106 -27.02 1.01 -0.99
CA VAL A 106 -25.57 0.84 -1.11
C VAL A 106 -24.83 2.17 -1.24
N SER A 107 -23.55 2.18 -0.89
CA SER A 107 -22.66 3.34 -1.10
C SER A 107 -22.26 3.47 -2.56
N VAL A 108 -21.59 4.58 -2.90
CA VAL A 108 -21.09 4.81 -4.26
C VAL A 108 -20.07 3.75 -4.69
N ALA A 109 -19.15 3.35 -3.80
CA ALA A 109 -18.14 2.34 -4.10
C ALA A 109 -18.76 0.94 -4.30
N THR A 110 -19.69 0.55 -3.45
CA THR A 110 -20.43 -0.70 -3.59
C THR A 110 -21.34 -0.68 -4.82
N ALA A 111 -21.88 0.49 -5.18
CA ALA A 111 -22.71 0.66 -6.36
C ALA A 111 -21.97 0.50 -7.70
N MET A 112 -20.62 0.45 -7.69
CA MET A 112 -19.78 0.23 -8.89
C MET A 112 -19.46 -1.26 -9.13
N ILE A 113 -19.96 -2.17 -8.30
CA ILE A 113 -19.81 -3.62 -8.48
C ILE A 113 -20.99 -4.14 -9.31
N PRO A 114 -20.80 -4.57 -10.56
CA PRO A 114 -21.86 -5.18 -11.33
C PRO A 114 -22.25 -6.54 -10.71
N PHE A 115 -23.48 -7.00 -10.89
CA PHE A 115 -23.94 -8.31 -10.38
C PHE A 115 -23.76 -8.51 -8.87
N LEU A 116 -23.75 -7.44 -8.08
CA LEU A 116 -23.57 -7.47 -6.62
C LEU A 116 -24.53 -8.44 -5.93
N GLU A 117 -25.75 -8.59 -6.45
CA GLU A 117 -26.76 -9.50 -5.92
C GLU A 117 -26.37 -10.99 -5.98
N ASN A 118 -25.32 -11.33 -6.73
CA ASN A 118 -24.78 -12.69 -6.87
C ASN A 118 -23.49 -12.90 -6.06
N ASP A 119 -23.10 -11.91 -5.26
CA ASP A 119 -21.93 -11.99 -4.38
C ASP A 119 -22.36 -12.04 -2.91
N ASP A 120 -21.67 -12.88 -2.13
CA ASP A 120 -21.77 -12.84 -0.67
C ASP A 120 -21.33 -11.47 -0.11
N ALA A 121 -22.01 -11.03 0.95
CA ALA A 121 -21.78 -9.72 1.55
C ALA A 121 -20.33 -9.51 1.99
N ASN A 122 -19.64 -10.55 2.48
CA ASN A 122 -18.24 -10.44 2.88
C ASN A 122 -17.32 -10.18 1.68
N ARG A 123 -17.64 -10.77 0.51
CA ARG A 123 -16.87 -10.55 -0.72
C ARG A 123 -17.17 -9.20 -1.35
N ALA A 124 -18.43 -8.78 -1.33
CA ALA A 124 -18.85 -7.44 -1.73
C ALA A 124 -18.16 -6.35 -0.89
N LEU A 125 -18.02 -6.56 0.42
CA LEU A 125 -17.31 -5.68 1.35
C LEU A 125 -15.83 -5.57 0.95
N MET A 126 -15.16 -6.70 0.76
CA MET A 126 -13.77 -6.75 0.29
C MET A 126 -13.62 -6.03 -1.07
N GLY A 127 -14.51 -6.30 -2.01
CA GLY A 127 -14.52 -5.68 -3.34
C GLY A 127 -14.67 -4.17 -3.30
N SER A 128 -15.59 -3.67 -2.47
CA SER A 128 -15.81 -2.23 -2.25
C SER A 128 -14.57 -1.57 -1.64
N ASN A 129 -13.95 -2.22 -0.66
CA ASN A 129 -12.74 -1.71 0.00
C ASN A 129 -11.52 -1.68 -0.93
N MET A 130 -11.32 -2.73 -1.72
CA MET A 130 -10.17 -2.86 -2.61
C MET A 130 -10.24 -1.91 -3.80
N GLN A 131 -11.44 -1.55 -4.28
CA GLN A 131 -11.58 -0.50 -5.31
C GLN A 131 -10.94 0.83 -4.87
N ARG A 132 -11.03 1.18 -3.58
CA ARG A 132 -10.39 2.39 -3.03
C ARG A 132 -8.86 2.32 -2.96
N GLN A 133 -8.32 1.12 -3.05
CA GLN A 133 -6.88 0.86 -3.01
C GLN A 133 -6.26 0.75 -4.42
N ALA A 134 -7.06 0.93 -5.47
CA ALA A 134 -6.59 0.83 -6.84
C ALA A 134 -5.61 1.97 -7.17
N VAL A 135 -4.48 1.63 -7.79
CA VAL A 135 -3.45 2.60 -8.19
C VAL A 135 -3.79 3.17 -9.57
N PRO A 136 -3.71 4.50 -9.77
CA PRO A 136 -3.83 5.09 -11.10
C PRO A 136 -2.81 4.53 -12.08
N LEU A 137 -3.32 3.95 -13.16
CA LEU A 137 -2.51 3.39 -14.23
C LEU A 137 -2.03 4.49 -15.18
N LEU A 138 -0.93 4.23 -15.88
CA LEU A 138 -0.39 5.11 -16.92
C LEU A 138 -1.40 5.38 -18.04
N ARG A 139 -2.22 4.38 -18.36
CA ARG A 139 -3.32 4.43 -19.32
C ARG A 139 -4.53 3.72 -18.73
N PRO A 140 -5.43 4.44 -18.03
CA PRO A 140 -6.66 3.85 -17.54
C PRO A 140 -7.57 3.43 -18.72
N GLU A 141 -8.55 2.59 -18.45
CA GLU A 141 -9.56 2.15 -19.43
C GLU A 141 -10.89 1.99 -18.73
N ALA A 142 -11.95 2.56 -19.30
CA ALA A 142 -13.29 2.38 -18.75
C ALA A 142 -13.70 0.89 -18.76
N PRO A 143 -14.41 0.40 -17.73
CA PRO A 143 -14.89 -0.97 -17.70
C PRO A 143 -15.89 -1.22 -18.84
N ILE A 144 -15.76 -2.35 -19.54
CA ILE A 144 -16.75 -2.77 -20.56
C ILE A 144 -18.10 -3.06 -19.91
N VAL A 145 -18.07 -3.70 -18.73
CA VAL A 145 -19.23 -3.99 -17.90
C VAL A 145 -19.22 -3.04 -16.70
N GLY A 146 -19.93 -1.93 -16.81
CA GLY A 146 -20.11 -0.95 -15.73
C GLY A 146 -21.45 -1.09 -15.02
N THR A 147 -21.77 -0.13 -14.17
CA THR A 147 -23.05 -0.01 -13.46
C THR A 147 -23.81 1.26 -13.82
N GLY A 148 -23.14 2.22 -14.48
CA GLY A 148 -23.60 3.57 -14.75
C GLY A 148 -23.36 4.53 -13.58
N MET A 149 -22.76 4.07 -12.47
CA MET A 149 -22.34 4.93 -11.37
C MET A 149 -20.99 5.62 -11.66
N GLU A 150 -20.17 5.01 -12.53
CA GLU A 150 -18.82 5.43 -12.84
C GLU A 150 -18.76 6.86 -13.38
N TYR A 151 -19.68 7.22 -14.29
CA TYR A 151 -19.79 8.57 -14.85
C TYR A 151 -20.12 9.60 -13.76
N LYS A 152 -21.15 9.34 -12.96
CA LYS A 152 -21.61 10.28 -11.93
C LYS A 152 -20.55 10.46 -10.84
N ALA A 153 -19.92 9.37 -10.41
CA ALA A 153 -18.88 9.39 -9.40
C ALA A 153 -17.63 10.15 -9.88
N ALA A 154 -17.21 10.01 -11.13
CA ALA A 154 -16.11 10.78 -11.70
C ALA A 154 -16.43 12.29 -11.74
N HIS A 155 -17.60 12.67 -12.25
CA HIS A 155 -18.01 14.08 -12.33
C HIS A 155 -18.14 14.75 -10.94
N ASP A 156 -18.63 14.02 -9.93
CA ASP A 156 -18.80 14.55 -8.57
C ASP A 156 -17.49 14.54 -7.75
N SER A 157 -16.45 13.80 -8.19
CA SER A 157 -15.17 13.68 -7.47
C SER A 157 -14.31 14.95 -7.51
N GLY A 158 -14.52 15.83 -8.49
CA GLY A 158 -13.64 16.99 -8.74
C GLY A 158 -12.30 16.67 -9.39
N VAL A 159 -12.07 15.40 -9.76
CA VAL A 159 -10.83 14.95 -10.42
C VAL A 159 -10.82 15.29 -11.92
N VAL A 160 -12.00 15.19 -12.56
CA VAL A 160 -12.21 15.59 -13.95
C VAL A 160 -12.42 17.09 -14.07
N LEU A 161 -11.96 17.68 -15.17
CA LEU A 161 -12.15 19.10 -15.43
C LEU A 161 -13.44 19.30 -16.23
N LEU A 162 -14.42 19.99 -15.62
CA LEU A 162 -15.68 20.35 -16.27
C LEU A 162 -15.68 21.81 -16.73
N SER A 163 -16.31 22.06 -17.86
CA SER A 163 -16.49 23.41 -18.38
C SER A 163 -17.47 24.19 -17.51
N LYS A 164 -17.11 25.44 -17.20
CA LYS A 164 -17.99 26.39 -16.50
C LYS A 164 -18.74 27.31 -17.47
N HIS A 165 -18.23 27.39 -18.70
CA HIS A 165 -18.66 28.35 -19.70
C HIS A 165 -19.06 27.64 -20.99
N THR A 166 -20.08 28.16 -21.67
CA THR A 166 -20.52 27.64 -22.97
C THR A 166 -19.81 28.41 -24.06
N GLY A 167 -19.09 27.71 -24.93
CA GLY A 167 -18.26 28.34 -25.94
C GLY A 167 -17.56 27.36 -26.87
N GLU A 168 -16.68 27.92 -27.70
CA GLU A 168 -15.83 27.17 -28.63
C GLU A 168 -14.43 27.05 -28.04
N VAL A 169 -13.83 25.86 -28.13
CA VAL A 169 -12.46 25.62 -27.70
C VAL A 169 -11.50 26.31 -28.68
N GLU A 170 -10.87 27.40 -28.26
CA GLU A 170 -9.96 28.18 -29.12
C GLU A 170 -8.59 27.51 -29.26
N SER A 171 -8.05 26.99 -28.15
CA SER A 171 -6.76 26.31 -28.14
C SER A 171 -6.69 25.26 -27.05
N VAL A 172 -6.08 24.12 -27.38
CA VAL A 172 -5.81 23.02 -26.46
C VAL A 172 -4.32 22.76 -26.42
N SER A 173 -3.76 22.71 -25.22
CA SER A 173 -2.40 22.27 -24.95
C SER A 173 -2.40 21.23 -23.83
N ALA A 174 -1.25 20.61 -23.57
CA ALA A 174 -1.13 19.65 -22.49
C ALA A 174 -1.27 20.30 -21.10
N ASP A 175 -1.04 21.62 -20.99
CA ASP A 175 -1.00 22.36 -19.72
C ASP A 175 -2.22 23.25 -19.52
N GLN A 176 -2.85 23.71 -20.62
CA GLN A 176 -3.97 24.64 -20.56
C GLN A 176 -4.97 24.44 -21.70
N ILE A 177 -6.25 24.59 -21.40
CA ILE A 177 -7.38 24.64 -22.34
C ILE A 177 -7.97 26.05 -22.31
N VAL A 178 -8.22 26.65 -23.48
CA VAL A 178 -8.83 27.99 -23.59
C VAL A 178 -10.16 27.90 -24.31
N ILE A 179 -11.23 28.31 -23.65
CA ILE A 179 -12.59 28.38 -24.20
C ILE A 179 -12.92 29.83 -24.50
N LYS A 180 -13.54 30.06 -25.65
CA LYS A 180 -14.03 31.36 -26.07
C LYS A 180 -15.55 31.39 -26.02
N ASP A 181 -16.07 32.26 -25.16
CA ASP A 181 -17.51 32.43 -24.97
C ASP A 181 -18.15 33.16 -26.16
N ALA A 182 -19.48 33.10 -26.25
CA ALA A 182 -20.25 33.83 -27.28
C ALA A 182 -20.01 35.36 -27.25
N LEU A 183 -19.58 35.91 -26.11
CA LEU A 183 -19.21 37.32 -25.93
C LEU A 183 -17.78 37.65 -26.39
N GLY A 184 -16.99 36.64 -26.78
CA GLY A 184 -15.60 36.76 -27.19
C GLY A 184 -14.59 36.84 -26.04
N GLU A 185 -15.03 36.63 -24.80
CA GLU A 185 -14.16 36.48 -23.63
C GLU A 185 -13.46 35.11 -23.64
N LYS A 186 -12.22 35.07 -23.17
CA LYS A 186 -11.38 33.88 -23.14
C LYS A 186 -11.26 33.37 -21.71
N HIS A 187 -11.65 32.13 -21.49
CA HIS A 187 -11.57 31.44 -20.20
C HIS A 187 -10.50 30.36 -20.30
N GLY A 188 -9.39 30.56 -19.58
CA GLY A 188 -8.30 29.59 -19.47
C GLY A 188 -8.52 28.63 -18.32
N TYR A 189 -8.28 27.35 -18.57
CA TYR A 189 -8.33 26.27 -17.60
C TYR A 189 -6.97 25.57 -17.55
N ASP A 190 -6.29 25.69 -16.41
CA ASP A 190 -4.98 25.06 -16.20
C ASP A 190 -5.15 23.60 -15.76
N LEU A 191 -4.38 22.71 -16.38
CA LEU A 191 -4.40 21.28 -16.11
C LEU A 191 -3.33 20.91 -15.09
N ILE A 192 -3.67 19.99 -14.19
CA ILE A 192 -2.72 19.45 -13.22
C ILE A 192 -1.84 18.40 -13.89
N LYS A 193 -0.52 18.62 -13.92
CA LYS A 193 0.45 17.72 -14.56
C LYS A 193 1.42 17.14 -13.54
N PHE A 194 1.52 15.81 -13.51
CA PHE A 194 2.47 15.05 -12.69
C PHE A 194 2.56 15.52 -11.23
N ALA A 195 1.42 15.82 -10.61
CA ALA A 195 1.38 16.21 -9.21
C ALA A 195 1.41 14.96 -8.31
N ARG A 196 2.14 15.05 -7.19
CA ARG A 196 2.16 14.01 -6.15
C ARG A 196 0.82 13.98 -5.40
N SER A 197 0.29 12.79 -5.18
CA SER A 197 -0.82 12.55 -4.26
C SER A 197 -0.32 12.24 -2.84
N ASN A 198 -1.23 12.23 -1.86
CA ASN A 198 -0.89 11.87 -0.47
C ASN A 198 -0.33 10.44 -0.33
N GLN A 199 -0.68 9.53 -1.25
CA GLN A 199 -0.17 8.15 -1.27
C GLN A 199 1.01 7.98 -2.24
N SER A 200 1.69 9.08 -2.59
CA SER A 200 2.80 9.10 -3.55
C SER A 200 2.44 8.55 -4.95
N THR A 201 1.15 8.57 -5.32
CA THR A 201 0.70 8.27 -6.69
C THR A 201 0.70 9.54 -7.55
N CYS A 202 0.60 9.38 -8.88
CA CYS A 202 0.59 10.50 -9.81
C CYS A 202 -0.84 11.00 -10.12
N ILE A 203 -1.09 12.29 -9.88
CA ILE A 203 -2.26 13.02 -10.34
C ILE A 203 -1.88 13.72 -11.66
N ASN A 204 -2.52 13.30 -12.74
CA ASN A 204 -2.24 13.84 -14.07
C ASN A 204 -3.54 13.99 -14.85
N GLN A 205 -3.78 15.18 -15.39
CA GLN A 205 -4.92 15.48 -16.23
C GLN A 205 -4.55 15.49 -17.71
N HIS A 206 -5.45 15.00 -18.54
CA HIS A 206 -5.28 14.91 -19.99
C HIS A 206 -6.47 15.55 -20.71
N PRO A 207 -6.24 16.52 -21.62
CA PRO A 207 -7.32 17.13 -22.37
C PRO A 207 -7.97 16.09 -23.31
N LEU A 208 -9.30 16.10 -23.36
CA LEU A 208 -10.09 15.26 -24.28
C LEU A 208 -10.60 16.04 -25.49
N VAL A 209 -10.92 17.32 -25.28
CA VAL A 209 -11.43 18.20 -26.33
C VAL A 209 -10.34 18.61 -27.31
N SER A 210 -10.74 18.90 -28.55
CA SER A 210 -9.90 19.43 -29.61
C SER A 210 -10.22 20.90 -29.91
N ALA A 211 -9.28 21.61 -30.53
CA ALA A 211 -9.53 22.99 -30.95
C ALA A 211 -10.64 23.04 -32.02
N GLY A 212 -11.63 23.89 -31.80
CA GLY A 212 -12.84 24.02 -32.63
C GLY A 212 -14.06 23.26 -32.10
N ASP A 213 -13.92 22.46 -31.04
CA ASP A 213 -15.07 21.78 -30.43
C ASP A 213 -15.98 22.78 -29.72
N GLN A 214 -17.29 22.55 -29.82
CA GLN A 214 -18.31 23.31 -29.09
C GLN A 214 -18.60 22.60 -27.77
N VAL A 215 -18.52 23.33 -26.66
CA VAL A 215 -18.71 22.78 -25.31
C VAL A 215 -19.77 23.58 -24.56
N GLU A 216 -20.64 22.87 -23.84
CA GLU A 216 -21.64 23.44 -22.95
C GLU A 216 -21.10 23.54 -21.51
N ALA A 217 -21.79 24.32 -20.67
CA ALA A 217 -21.45 24.39 -19.26
C ALA A 217 -21.81 23.05 -18.60
N GLY A 218 -20.83 22.40 -17.98
CA GLY A 218 -20.94 21.05 -17.40
C GLY A 218 -20.28 19.96 -18.24
N ASP A 219 -19.86 20.26 -19.48
CA ASP A 219 -19.20 19.28 -20.34
C ASP A 219 -17.78 18.96 -19.87
N LEU A 220 -17.34 17.75 -20.15
CA LEU A 220 -16.01 17.25 -19.81
C LEU A 220 -14.95 17.86 -20.73
N LEU A 221 -13.95 18.52 -20.15
CA LEU A 221 -12.81 19.10 -20.86
C LEU A 221 -11.57 18.21 -20.79
N ALA A 222 -11.30 17.64 -19.62
CA ALA A 222 -10.12 16.81 -19.38
C ALA A 222 -10.43 15.69 -18.38
N ASP A 223 -9.88 14.51 -18.65
CA ASP A 223 -9.83 13.40 -17.70
C ASP A 223 -8.71 13.63 -16.69
N GLY A 224 -8.85 13.06 -15.49
CA GLY A 224 -7.82 13.02 -14.46
C GLY A 224 -7.25 11.62 -14.22
N PRO A 225 -6.60 11.39 -13.06
CA PRO A 225 -6.15 10.06 -12.67
C PRO A 225 -7.32 9.07 -12.54
N SER A 226 -7.12 7.86 -13.07
CA SER A 226 -8.12 6.78 -13.02
C SER A 226 -9.48 7.15 -13.60
N THR A 227 -9.52 7.96 -14.67
CA THR A 227 -10.73 8.25 -15.44
C THR A 227 -10.48 8.09 -16.94
N ASP A 228 -11.49 7.64 -17.67
CA ASP A 228 -11.48 7.52 -19.14
C ASP A 228 -12.83 7.99 -19.68
N LYS A 229 -12.82 9.06 -20.49
CA LYS A 229 -14.00 9.73 -21.06
C LYS A 229 -15.04 10.13 -20.02
N GLY A 230 -14.59 10.58 -18.84
CA GLY A 230 -15.47 11.03 -17.76
C GLY A 230 -16.05 9.91 -16.92
N GLU A 231 -15.65 8.66 -17.13
CA GLU A 231 -16.01 7.52 -16.29
C GLU A 231 -14.84 7.11 -15.39
N ILE A 232 -15.14 6.62 -14.18
CA ILE A 232 -14.13 6.02 -13.30
C ILE A 232 -13.52 4.77 -13.96
N ALA A 233 -12.20 4.78 -14.07
CA ALA A 233 -11.38 3.77 -14.71
C ALA A 233 -10.20 3.34 -13.81
N LEU A 234 -10.52 2.56 -12.76
CA LEU A 234 -9.56 2.03 -11.76
C LEU A 234 -8.58 0.93 -12.24
N GLY A 235 -8.75 0.40 -13.46
CA GLY A 235 -8.14 -0.85 -13.89
C GLY A 235 -8.13 -1.03 -15.40
N ARG A 236 -8.14 -2.29 -15.85
CA ARG A 236 -8.15 -2.66 -17.27
C ARG A 236 -9.09 -3.82 -17.52
N ASN A 237 -9.65 -3.86 -18.73
CA ASN A 237 -10.35 -5.03 -19.24
C ASN A 237 -9.32 -6.05 -19.75
N VAL A 238 -9.31 -7.24 -19.15
CA VAL A 238 -8.34 -8.31 -19.45
C VAL A 238 -9.05 -9.61 -19.78
N LEU A 239 -8.48 -10.37 -20.71
CA LEU A 239 -8.99 -11.68 -21.09
C LEU A 239 -8.60 -12.72 -20.03
N ILE A 240 -9.57 -13.19 -19.25
CA ILE A 240 -9.37 -14.14 -18.16
C ILE A 240 -9.89 -15.52 -18.55
N GLY A 241 -9.17 -16.57 -18.14
CA GLY A 241 -9.66 -17.95 -18.13
C GLY A 241 -9.69 -18.55 -16.73
N PHE A 242 -10.77 -19.27 -16.41
CA PHE A 242 -10.91 -20.01 -15.14
C PHE A 242 -10.46 -21.47 -15.29
N MET A 243 -9.17 -21.72 -15.05
CA MET A 243 -8.59 -23.07 -15.06
C MET A 243 -7.40 -23.16 -14.13
N THR A 244 -7.07 -24.36 -13.64
CA THR A 244 -5.81 -24.56 -12.89
C THR A 244 -4.64 -24.72 -13.86
N TRP A 245 -3.52 -24.07 -13.57
CA TRP A 245 -2.34 -24.09 -14.45
C TRP A 245 -1.07 -24.44 -13.68
N GLU A 246 -0.64 -25.71 -13.75
CA GLU A 246 0.66 -26.20 -13.21
C GLU A 246 0.95 -25.79 -11.75
N GLY A 247 -0.09 -25.51 -10.96
CA GLY A 247 0.03 -24.99 -9.59
C GLY A 247 0.48 -23.53 -9.48
N TYR A 248 0.71 -22.80 -10.58
CA TYR A 248 1.08 -21.37 -10.51
C TYR A 248 -0.06 -20.50 -9.98
N ASN A 249 -1.30 -20.90 -10.18
CA ASN A 249 -2.47 -20.24 -9.61
C ASN A 249 -3.06 -21.04 -8.43
N TYR A 250 -2.20 -21.71 -7.65
CA TYR A 250 -2.62 -22.38 -6.42
C TYR A 250 -3.16 -21.35 -5.41
N GLU A 251 -4.23 -21.73 -4.70
CA GLU A 251 -4.99 -20.82 -3.82
C GLU A 251 -5.41 -19.53 -4.54
N ASP A 252 -4.86 -18.39 -4.12
CA ASP A 252 -5.15 -17.04 -4.61
C ASP A 252 -4.02 -16.47 -5.48
N ALA A 253 -3.09 -17.32 -5.91
CA ALA A 253 -2.05 -16.89 -6.83
C ALA A 253 -2.64 -16.57 -8.21
N ILE A 254 -2.11 -15.53 -8.83
CA ILE A 254 -2.53 -15.05 -10.15
C ILE A 254 -1.39 -15.26 -11.13
N LEU A 255 -1.71 -15.94 -12.23
CA LEU A 255 -0.82 -16.10 -13.37
C LEU A 255 -1.11 -15.00 -14.38
N ILE A 256 -0.08 -14.28 -14.83
CA ILE A 256 -0.22 -13.20 -15.80
C ILE A 256 0.64 -13.43 -17.05
N SER A 257 0.16 -12.95 -18.19
CA SER A 257 0.91 -12.91 -19.44
C SER A 257 1.94 -11.78 -19.45
N GLU A 258 3.12 -12.05 -19.99
CA GLU A 258 4.16 -11.05 -20.25
C GLU A 258 3.67 -9.93 -21.18
N ARG A 259 2.65 -10.19 -22.00
CA ARG A 259 1.98 -9.18 -22.84
C ARG A 259 1.55 -7.96 -22.01
N LEU A 260 0.99 -8.19 -20.82
CA LEU A 260 0.54 -7.12 -19.92
C LEU A 260 1.69 -6.23 -19.44
N VAL A 261 2.89 -6.80 -19.27
CA VAL A 261 4.12 -6.09 -18.88
C VAL A 261 4.70 -5.33 -20.07
N ARG A 262 4.73 -5.97 -21.25
CA ARG A 262 5.26 -5.38 -22.49
C ARG A 262 4.45 -4.18 -22.94
N GLU A 263 3.12 -4.26 -22.84
CA GLU A 263 2.20 -3.18 -23.22
C GLU A 263 2.01 -2.11 -22.13
N ASP A 264 2.72 -2.22 -21.01
CA ASP A 264 2.60 -1.34 -19.84
C ASP A 264 1.14 -1.21 -19.33
N ARG A 265 0.32 -2.26 -19.46
CA ARG A 265 -1.12 -2.23 -19.11
C ARG A 265 -1.37 -1.93 -17.63
N TYR A 266 -0.54 -2.50 -16.74
CA TYR A 266 -0.60 -2.32 -15.29
C TYR A 266 0.62 -1.56 -14.74
N THR A 267 1.08 -0.56 -15.48
CA THR A 267 2.18 0.31 -15.05
C THR A 267 1.63 1.56 -14.39
N SER A 268 2.18 1.94 -13.24
CA SER A 268 1.83 3.14 -12.49
C SER A 268 3.03 4.07 -12.36
N ILE A 269 2.77 5.37 -12.17
CA ILE A 269 3.79 6.37 -11.83
C ILE A 269 3.65 6.69 -10.35
N HIS A 270 4.74 6.54 -9.62
CA HIS A 270 4.86 6.92 -8.21
C HIS A 270 5.81 8.11 -8.11
N ILE A 271 5.45 9.09 -7.29
CA ILE A 271 6.24 10.31 -7.08
C ILE A 271 6.50 10.42 -5.59
N GLU A 272 7.76 10.18 -5.21
CA GLU A 272 8.22 10.34 -3.84
C GLU A 272 8.86 11.71 -3.65
N GLU A 273 8.69 12.23 -2.44
CA GLU A 273 9.20 13.53 -2.03
C GLU A 273 10.27 13.31 -0.96
N TYR A 274 11.45 13.84 -1.24
CA TYR A 274 12.57 13.83 -0.33
C TYR A 274 12.94 15.24 0.06
N GLU A 275 13.13 15.49 1.34
CA GLU A 275 13.50 16.81 1.83
C GLU A 275 14.80 16.79 2.62
N SER A 276 15.56 17.88 2.49
CA SER A 276 16.77 18.13 3.26
C SER A 276 16.76 19.57 3.74
N GLU A 277 16.92 19.73 5.04
CA GLU A 277 17.03 21.04 5.70
C GLU A 277 18.47 21.33 6.10
N ALA A 278 18.89 22.57 5.89
CA ALA A 278 20.12 23.13 6.40
C ALA A 278 19.82 23.95 7.66
N ARG A 279 20.22 23.42 8.82
CA ARG A 279 19.93 24.01 10.14
C ARG A 279 21.11 24.79 10.70
N GLU A 280 20.81 25.74 11.58
CA GLU A 280 21.82 26.44 12.37
C GLU A 280 22.17 25.62 13.61
N THR A 281 23.39 25.04 13.62
CA THR A 281 23.86 24.26 14.77
C THR A 281 24.67 25.13 15.74
N LYS A 282 24.93 24.63 16.94
CA LYS A 282 25.77 25.31 17.95
C LYS A 282 27.20 25.56 17.47
N LEU A 283 27.73 24.72 16.58
CA LEU A 283 29.09 24.78 16.07
C LEU A 283 29.22 25.62 14.79
N GLY A 284 28.10 25.93 14.14
CA GLY A 284 28.03 26.66 12.89
C GLY A 284 26.80 26.26 12.07
N PRO A 285 26.48 27.00 11.00
CA PRO A 285 25.42 26.62 10.09
C PRO A 285 25.80 25.35 9.31
N GLU A 286 24.83 24.49 9.05
CA GLU A 286 24.95 23.49 7.98
C GLU A 286 24.91 24.17 6.62
N GLU A 287 25.71 23.68 5.69
CA GLU A 287 25.82 24.25 4.35
C GLU A 287 25.46 23.20 3.30
N ILE A 288 24.64 23.61 2.32
CA ILE A 288 24.36 22.83 1.11
C ILE A 288 25.43 23.20 0.09
N THR A 289 26.29 22.25 -0.25
CA THR A 289 27.45 22.46 -1.10
C THR A 289 27.83 21.21 -1.87
N ARG A 290 28.48 21.41 -3.02
CA ARG A 290 29.08 20.33 -3.81
C ARG A 290 30.39 19.81 -3.21
N ASP A 291 31.05 20.58 -2.34
CA ASP A 291 32.32 20.20 -1.71
C ASP A 291 32.10 19.26 -0.52
N ILE A 292 31.84 17.99 -0.83
CA ILE A 292 31.53 16.95 0.16
C ILE A 292 32.81 16.14 0.46
N PRO A 293 33.17 15.94 1.75
CA PRO A 293 34.36 15.18 2.09
C PRO A 293 34.24 13.70 1.76
N ASN A 294 35.33 13.09 1.28
CA ASN A 294 35.46 11.64 1.04
C ASN A 294 34.50 11.05 -0.01
N VAL A 295 33.94 11.89 -0.89
CA VAL A 295 33.08 11.46 -2.00
C VAL A 295 33.87 11.55 -3.31
N SER A 296 33.71 10.56 -4.19
CA SER A 296 34.36 10.54 -5.51
C SER A 296 33.73 11.54 -6.47
N GLU A 297 34.50 12.05 -7.46
CA GLU A 297 33.95 12.96 -8.48
C GLU A 297 32.82 12.32 -9.30
N ASP A 298 32.85 10.99 -9.49
CA ASP A 298 31.80 10.25 -10.19
C ASP A 298 30.45 10.32 -9.47
N ALA A 299 30.44 10.31 -8.13
CA ALA A 299 29.21 10.45 -7.34
C ALA A 299 28.67 11.89 -7.37
N LEU A 300 29.52 12.89 -7.66
CA LEU A 300 29.16 14.31 -7.75
C LEU A 300 28.79 14.74 -9.18
N LYS A 301 28.71 13.81 -10.14
CA LYS A 301 28.51 14.12 -11.57
C LYS A 301 27.13 14.74 -11.88
N ASP A 302 26.11 14.34 -11.12
CA ASP A 302 24.70 14.74 -11.35
C ASP A 302 24.28 15.91 -10.47
N LEU A 303 25.16 16.36 -9.57
CA LEU A 303 24.98 17.54 -8.74
C LEU A 303 25.38 18.81 -9.49
N ASP A 304 24.64 19.88 -9.26
CA ASP A 304 24.92 21.23 -9.74
C ASP A 304 26.03 21.91 -8.92
N GLU A 305 26.34 23.16 -9.24
CA GLU A 305 27.36 23.95 -8.53
C GLU A 305 27.05 24.16 -7.04
N ARG A 306 25.78 24.06 -6.65
CA ARG A 306 25.32 24.21 -5.26
C ARG A 306 25.32 22.89 -4.50
N GLY A 307 25.50 21.76 -5.18
CA GLY A 307 25.42 20.43 -4.58
C GLY A 307 24.02 19.83 -4.62
N ILE A 308 23.12 20.30 -5.48
CA ILE A 308 21.76 19.78 -5.63
C ILE A 308 21.66 19.01 -6.94
N VAL A 309 20.95 17.88 -6.93
CA VAL A 309 20.76 17.06 -8.13
C VAL A 309 20.00 17.82 -9.23
N ARG A 310 20.45 17.69 -10.48
CA ARG A 310 19.79 18.30 -11.63
C ARG A 310 18.46 17.61 -11.98
N ILE A 311 17.48 18.40 -12.42
CA ILE A 311 16.22 17.87 -12.97
C ILE A 311 16.51 17.03 -14.21
N GLY A 312 15.88 15.85 -14.30
CA GLY A 312 16.06 14.87 -15.37
C GLY A 312 17.22 13.88 -15.15
N ALA A 313 17.94 13.97 -14.03
CA ALA A 313 18.90 12.93 -13.65
C ALA A 313 18.18 11.63 -13.27
N GLU A 314 18.72 10.49 -13.73
CA GLU A 314 18.30 9.17 -13.28
C GLU A 314 19.16 8.77 -12.08
N VAL A 315 18.52 8.62 -10.92
CA VAL A 315 19.18 8.33 -9.65
C VAL A 315 18.84 6.93 -9.16
N ARG A 316 19.81 6.31 -8.49
CA ARG A 316 19.71 4.98 -7.89
C ARG A 316 19.93 5.06 -6.39
N SER A 317 19.59 3.98 -5.68
CA SER A 317 19.84 3.88 -4.24
C SER A 317 21.29 4.20 -3.89
N GLY A 318 21.50 5.09 -2.92
CA GLY A 318 22.81 5.56 -2.49
C GLY A 318 23.35 6.80 -3.23
N ASP A 319 22.75 7.21 -4.35
CA ASP A 319 23.13 8.45 -5.04
C ASP A 319 22.77 9.68 -4.18
N ILE A 320 23.58 10.73 -4.29
CA ILE A 320 23.39 11.97 -3.52
C ILE A 320 22.36 12.85 -4.23
N LEU A 321 21.31 13.24 -3.51
CA LEU A 321 20.29 14.18 -3.99
C LEU A 321 20.64 15.61 -3.61
N VAL A 322 21.06 15.81 -2.37
CA VAL A 322 21.45 17.12 -1.83
C VAL A 322 22.71 16.94 -1.00
N GLY A 323 23.81 17.51 -1.49
CA GLY A 323 25.08 17.58 -0.80
C GLY A 323 24.97 18.50 0.41
N LYS A 324 25.05 17.93 1.61
CA LYS A 324 24.95 18.67 2.86
C LYS A 324 26.16 18.35 3.75
N VAL A 325 26.76 19.40 4.28
CA VAL A 325 27.88 19.29 5.22
C VAL A 325 27.53 19.94 6.55
N THR A 326 27.78 19.21 7.63
CA THR A 326 27.56 19.70 9.00
C THR A 326 28.91 19.96 9.67
N PRO A 327 29.13 21.13 10.28
CA PRO A 327 30.36 21.40 11.02
C PRO A 327 30.48 20.44 12.21
N LYS A 328 31.64 19.77 12.30
CA LYS A 328 31.96 18.83 13.38
C LYS A 328 33.03 19.46 14.28
N GLY A 329 32.80 19.42 15.59
CA GLY A 329 33.81 19.80 16.56
C GLY A 329 35.02 18.86 16.50
N GLU A 330 36.18 19.30 16.98
CA GLU A 330 37.34 18.42 17.15
C GLU A 330 37.04 17.37 18.22
N THR A 331 36.68 16.16 17.79
CA THR A 331 36.59 14.98 18.65
C THR A 331 37.98 14.34 18.79
N GLU A 332 38.29 13.78 19.96
CA GLU A 332 39.48 12.93 20.09
C GLU A 332 39.34 11.72 19.15
N LEU A 333 40.24 11.64 18.17
CA LEU A 333 40.29 10.54 17.22
C LEU A 333 40.82 9.29 17.92
N THR A 334 40.31 8.11 17.52
CA THR A 334 40.85 6.83 17.99
C THR A 334 42.33 6.69 17.61
N ALA A 335 43.08 5.86 18.33
CA ALA A 335 44.50 5.66 18.06
C ALA A 335 44.74 5.18 16.62
N GLU A 336 43.84 4.36 16.10
CA GLU A 336 43.81 3.82 14.74
C GLU A 336 43.56 4.93 13.70
N GLU A 337 42.56 5.79 13.89
CA GLU A 337 42.29 6.90 12.98
C GLU A 337 43.44 7.92 12.97
N ARG A 338 44.05 8.18 14.14
CA ARG A 338 45.23 9.03 14.25
C ARG A 338 46.41 8.46 13.47
N LEU A 339 46.61 7.15 13.55
CA LEU A 339 47.67 6.46 12.80
C LEU A 339 47.40 6.52 11.30
N LEU A 340 46.18 6.21 10.86
CA LEU A 340 45.78 6.28 9.44
C LEU A 340 46.02 7.68 8.87
N ARG A 341 45.58 8.73 9.57
CA ARG A 341 45.84 10.12 9.14
C ARG A 341 47.33 10.47 9.09
N ALA A 342 48.12 9.97 10.04
CA ALA A 342 49.57 10.17 10.04
C ALA A 342 50.25 9.48 8.85
N ILE A 343 49.76 8.31 8.43
CA ILE A 343 50.28 7.56 7.27
C ILE A 343 49.90 8.25 5.95
N PHE A 344 48.63 8.62 5.78
CA PHE A 344 48.12 9.19 4.53
C PHE A 344 48.32 10.72 4.41
N GLY A 345 48.74 11.38 5.50
CA GLY A 345 48.94 12.83 5.52
C GLY A 345 47.65 13.64 5.36
N GLU A 346 46.50 13.03 5.59
CA GLU A 346 45.20 13.68 5.50
C GLU A 346 45.00 14.65 6.67
N LYS A 347 44.67 15.90 6.35
CA LYS A 347 44.31 16.91 7.37
C LYS A 347 42.95 16.56 7.97
N ALA A 348 42.78 16.89 9.25
CA ALA A 348 41.46 16.88 9.87
C ALA A 348 40.54 17.82 9.08
N ARG A 349 39.47 17.27 8.49
CA ARG A 349 38.40 18.07 7.92
C ARG A 349 37.41 18.40 9.03
N GLU A 350 37.04 19.68 9.11
CA GLU A 350 36.17 20.24 10.15
C GLU A 350 34.67 19.98 9.89
N VAL A 351 34.33 19.28 8.80
CA VAL A 351 32.96 19.02 8.36
C VAL A 351 32.70 17.53 8.14
N ARG A 352 31.46 17.11 8.41
CA ARG A 352 30.95 15.76 8.18
C ARG A 352 29.93 15.77 7.03
N ASP A 353 29.95 14.73 6.21
CA ASP A 353 28.90 14.46 5.22
C ASP A 353 27.59 14.05 5.93
N THR A 354 26.56 14.87 5.76
CA THR A 354 25.16 14.62 6.20
C THR A 354 24.19 14.77 5.01
N SER A 355 24.70 14.50 3.81
CA SER A 355 23.97 14.63 2.55
C SER A 355 22.74 13.74 2.50
N LEU A 356 21.69 14.25 1.86
CA LEU A 356 20.50 13.47 1.53
C LEU A 356 20.85 12.49 0.40
N LYS A 357 20.70 11.20 0.68
CA LYS A 357 20.92 10.11 -0.28
C LYS A 357 19.60 9.42 -0.60
N VAL A 358 19.49 8.88 -1.81
CA VAL A 358 18.33 8.05 -2.20
C VAL A 358 18.30 6.80 -1.30
N PRO A 359 17.16 6.49 -0.64
CA PRO A 359 17.06 5.30 0.21
C PRO A 359 17.22 3.99 -0.58
N HIS A 360 17.37 2.90 0.16
CA HIS A 360 17.56 1.56 -0.41
C HIS A 360 16.30 1.07 -1.13
N GLY A 361 16.46 0.56 -2.35
CA GLY A 361 15.35 0.05 -3.16
C GLY A 361 14.57 1.13 -3.91
N GLU A 362 14.88 2.40 -3.66
CA GLU A 362 14.31 3.56 -4.31
C GLU A 362 15.18 4.00 -5.49
N GLY A 363 14.54 4.58 -6.50
CA GLY A 363 15.22 5.10 -7.68
C GLY A 363 14.22 5.62 -8.70
N GLY A 364 14.71 6.41 -9.64
CA GLY A 364 13.85 7.03 -10.64
C GLY A 364 14.46 8.26 -11.27
N ILE A 365 13.61 9.07 -11.88
CA ILE A 365 14.01 10.31 -12.54
C ILE A 365 13.62 11.47 -11.64
N VAL A 366 14.54 12.40 -11.41
CA VAL A 366 14.24 13.65 -10.72
C VAL A 366 13.35 14.50 -11.62
N VAL A 367 12.12 14.76 -11.19
CA VAL A 367 11.12 15.51 -11.99
C VAL A 367 11.11 16.98 -11.63
N ASP A 368 11.23 17.29 -10.35
CA ASP A 368 11.17 18.66 -9.86
C ASP A 368 12.06 18.82 -8.61
N VAL A 369 12.58 20.04 -8.43
CA VAL A 369 13.38 20.42 -7.27
C VAL A 369 12.93 21.80 -6.81
N LYS A 370 12.44 21.87 -5.57
CA LYS A 370 11.98 23.11 -4.95
C LYS A 370 12.96 23.57 -3.88
N LEU A 371 13.29 24.85 -3.95
CA LEU A 371 14.25 25.51 -3.08
C LEU A 371 13.50 26.56 -2.27
N PHE A 372 13.52 26.41 -0.95
CA PHE A 372 12.96 27.38 -0.02
C PHE A 372 14.09 27.99 0.79
N SER A 373 14.17 29.31 0.83
CA SER A 373 15.23 30.01 1.54
C SER A 373 14.66 31.12 2.40
N ARG A 374 15.20 31.24 3.62
CA ARG A 374 14.86 32.35 4.52
C ARG A 374 15.20 33.71 3.89
N GLN A 375 16.22 33.77 3.03
CA GLN A 375 16.59 34.99 2.31
C GLN A 375 15.52 35.44 1.32
N ASN A 376 14.80 34.48 0.73
CA ASN A 376 13.68 34.74 -0.20
C ASN A 376 12.37 35.05 0.53
N LYS A 377 12.39 35.11 1.87
CA LYS A 377 11.22 35.30 2.76
C LYS A 377 10.21 34.16 2.68
N ASP A 378 10.68 32.95 2.40
CA ASP A 378 9.86 31.75 2.55
C ASP A 378 9.66 31.45 4.05
N GLU A 379 8.48 30.93 4.40
CA GLU A 379 8.15 30.53 5.76
C GLU A 379 8.82 29.19 6.07
N LEU A 380 9.84 29.22 6.94
CA LEU A 380 10.64 28.07 7.32
C LEU A 380 10.63 27.91 8.85
N SER A 381 10.77 26.68 9.32
CA SER A 381 10.88 26.37 10.74
C SER A 381 12.00 27.17 11.42
N PRO A 382 11.86 27.52 12.71
CA PRO A 382 12.91 28.21 13.46
C PRO A 382 14.25 27.46 13.36
N GLY A 383 15.34 28.18 13.11
CA GLY A 383 16.67 27.57 12.94
C GLY A 383 16.97 26.94 11.57
N VAL A 384 15.99 26.79 10.66
CA VAL A 384 16.23 26.34 9.28
C VAL A 384 16.57 27.53 8.38
N ASN A 385 17.70 27.48 7.68
CA ASN A 385 18.16 28.53 6.78
C ASN A 385 17.70 28.29 5.34
N GLU A 386 17.83 27.06 4.88
CA GLU A 386 17.46 26.61 3.55
C GLU A 386 16.83 25.21 3.64
N MET A 387 15.82 24.96 2.81
CA MET A 387 15.15 23.67 2.67
C MET A 387 15.08 23.34 1.18
N VAL A 388 15.50 22.12 0.84
CA VAL A 388 15.48 21.61 -0.52
C VAL A 388 14.58 20.39 -0.57
N ARG A 389 13.60 20.42 -1.48
CA ARG A 389 12.71 19.29 -1.75
C ARG A 389 12.96 18.76 -3.14
N VAL A 390 13.20 17.46 -3.24
CA VAL A 390 13.49 16.74 -4.48
C VAL A 390 12.36 15.74 -4.73
N TYR A 391 11.72 15.85 -5.89
CA TYR A 391 10.68 14.93 -6.33
C TYR A 391 11.25 13.90 -7.28
N ILE A 392 11.18 12.62 -6.90
CA ILE A 392 11.65 11.50 -7.71
C ILE A 392 10.42 10.76 -8.23
N ALA A 393 10.30 10.65 -9.55
CA ALA A 393 9.27 9.82 -10.16
C ALA A 393 9.82 8.47 -10.60
N GLN A 394 9.12 7.42 -10.22
CA GLN A 394 9.42 6.04 -10.60
C GLN A 394 8.26 5.48 -11.41
N LYS A 395 8.59 4.86 -12.56
CA LYS A 395 7.64 4.08 -13.34
C LYS A 395 7.67 2.63 -12.85
N ARG A 396 6.62 2.21 -12.14
CA ARG A 396 6.51 0.86 -11.56
C ARG A 396 5.65 -0.04 -12.43
N LYS A 397 6.31 -0.99 -13.10
CA LYS A 397 5.63 -2.05 -13.87
C LYS A 397 4.94 -3.04 -12.92
N ILE A 398 4.15 -3.96 -13.47
CA ILE A 398 3.62 -5.08 -12.69
C ILE A 398 4.73 -6.12 -12.53
N SER A 399 4.92 -6.59 -11.30
CA SER A 399 5.97 -7.53 -10.90
C SER A 399 5.39 -8.73 -10.16
N VAL A 400 6.17 -9.81 -10.09
CA VAL A 400 5.84 -10.96 -9.22
C VAL A 400 5.83 -10.48 -7.76
N GLY A 401 4.77 -10.80 -7.04
CA GLY A 401 4.53 -10.31 -5.68
C GLY A 401 3.57 -9.12 -5.59
N ASP A 402 3.25 -8.45 -6.70
CA ASP A 402 2.25 -7.39 -6.70
C ASP A 402 0.85 -7.95 -6.46
N LYS A 403 0.05 -7.21 -5.70
CA LYS A 403 -1.34 -7.59 -5.41
C LYS A 403 -2.29 -7.01 -6.46
N MET A 404 -3.15 -7.87 -6.98
CA MET A 404 -4.21 -7.50 -7.91
C MET A 404 -5.57 -7.96 -7.38
N ALA A 405 -6.64 -7.34 -7.84
CA ALA A 405 -7.99 -7.74 -7.48
C ALA A 405 -9.02 -7.39 -8.56
N GLY A 406 -10.08 -8.18 -8.63
CA GLY A 406 -11.31 -7.81 -9.31
C GLY A 406 -12.26 -7.05 -8.37
N ARG A 407 -13.42 -6.66 -8.90
CA ARG A 407 -14.45 -5.91 -8.16
C ARG A 407 -15.26 -6.79 -7.18
N HIS A 408 -15.20 -8.10 -7.34
CA HIS A 408 -16.02 -9.09 -6.63
C HIS A 408 -15.31 -9.70 -5.39
N GLY A 409 -14.38 -8.97 -4.78
CA GLY A 409 -13.61 -9.47 -3.63
C GLY A 409 -12.60 -10.58 -3.95
N ASN A 410 -12.39 -10.88 -5.24
CA ASN A 410 -11.39 -11.82 -5.73
C ASN A 410 -10.01 -11.14 -5.80
N LYS A 411 -9.20 -11.35 -4.77
CA LYS A 411 -7.85 -10.81 -4.64
C LYS A 411 -6.81 -11.91 -4.79
N GLY A 412 -5.64 -11.52 -5.27
CA GLY A 412 -4.53 -12.44 -5.40
C GLY A 412 -3.20 -11.73 -5.60
N VAL A 413 -2.13 -12.51 -5.49
CA VAL A 413 -0.76 -12.04 -5.70
C VAL A 413 -0.25 -12.63 -7.00
N VAL A 414 0.42 -11.83 -7.82
CA VAL A 414 1.07 -12.32 -9.04
C VAL A 414 2.16 -13.30 -8.65
N SER A 415 2.00 -14.57 -8.99
CA SER A 415 2.98 -15.62 -8.68
C SER A 415 4.00 -15.82 -9.77
N ARG A 416 3.57 -15.69 -11.04
CA ARG A 416 4.42 -15.86 -12.20
C ARG A 416 3.91 -15.05 -13.38
N ILE A 417 4.88 -14.53 -14.13
CA ILE A 417 4.68 -13.90 -15.43
C ILE A 417 5.16 -14.91 -16.48
N LEU A 418 4.24 -15.39 -17.32
CA LEU A 418 4.58 -16.34 -18.39
C LEU A 418 4.78 -15.62 -19.72
N PRO A 419 5.70 -16.11 -20.57
CA PRO A 419 5.78 -15.69 -21.96
C PRO A 419 4.44 -15.84 -22.68
N GLU A 420 4.18 -14.98 -23.66
CA GLU A 420 2.91 -14.94 -24.40
C GLU A 420 2.60 -16.27 -25.12
N GLU A 421 3.65 -16.93 -25.63
CA GLU A 421 3.57 -18.23 -26.31
C GLU A 421 3.27 -19.41 -25.37
N ASP A 422 3.56 -19.27 -24.08
CA ASP A 422 3.36 -20.32 -23.08
C ASP A 422 1.95 -20.28 -22.49
N MET A 423 1.22 -19.18 -22.70
CA MET A 423 -0.12 -19.00 -22.18
C MET A 423 -1.13 -19.88 -22.93
N PRO A 424 -2.16 -20.39 -22.24
CA PRO A 424 -3.31 -20.96 -22.93
C PRO A 424 -3.90 -19.95 -23.91
N PHE A 425 -4.29 -20.41 -25.10
CA PHE A 425 -4.78 -19.55 -26.16
C PHE A 425 -6.09 -20.05 -26.76
N LEU A 426 -6.88 -19.12 -27.28
CA LEU A 426 -8.15 -19.35 -27.97
C LEU A 426 -7.94 -19.91 -29.40
N PRO A 427 -8.97 -20.47 -30.06
CA PRO A 427 -8.82 -21.08 -31.39
C PRO A 427 -8.38 -20.11 -32.50
N ASP A 428 -8.54 -18.80 -32.27
CA ASP A 428 -8.09 -17.71 -33.14
C ASP A 428 -6.59 -17.37 -32.96
N GLY A 429 -5.92 -17.98 -31.98
CA GLY A 429 -4.53 -17.71 -31.62
C GLY A 429 -4.36 -16.66 -30.53
N THR A 430 -5.44 -16.09 -29.98
CA THR A 430 -5.35 -15.06 -28.94
C THR A 430 -4.99 -15.70 -27.59
N PRO A 431 -3.85 -15.33 -26.97
CA PRO A 431 -3.48 -15.84 -25.66
C PRO A 431 -4.31 -15.18 -24.55
N LEU A 432 -4.56 -15.93 -23.47
CA LEU A 432 -5.15 -15.37 -22.26
C LEU A 432 -4.20 -14.35 -21.62
N ASP A 433 -4.76 -13.32 -21.00
CA ASP A 433 -4.00 -12.31 -20.24
C ASP A 433 -3.75 -12.77 -18.81
N ILE A 434 -4.77 -13.34 -18.17
CA ILE A 434 -4.73 -13.79 -16.77
C ILE A 434 -5.40 -15.16 -16.66
N VAL A 435 -4.83 -16.05 -15.85
CA VAL A 435 -5.46 -17.33 -15.50
C VAL A 435 -5.78 -17.36 -14.02
N LEU A 436 -7.06 -17.52 -13.68
CA LEU A 436 -7.57 -17.57 -12.32
C LEU A 436 -7.99 -18.99 -11.93
N ASN A 437 -7.88 -19.29 -10.64
CA ASN A 437 -8.26 -20.58 -10.11
C ASN A 437 -9.80 -20.71 -9.99
N PRO A 438 -10.44 -21.70 -10.63
CA PRO A 438 -11.88 -21.90 -10.53
C PRO A 438 -12.33 -22.33 -9.12
N LEU A 439 -11.46 -22.95 -8.32
CA LEU A 439 -11.81 -23.50 -7.00
C LEU A 439 -12.18 -22.42 -5.97
N GLY A 440 -11.68 -21.20 -6.14
CA GLY A 440 -11.96 -20.08 -5.25
C GLY A 440 -13.36 -19.48 -5.41
N VAL A 441 -14.06 -19.76 -6.52
CA VAL A 441 -15.36 -19.15 -6.83
C VAL A 441 -16.49 -19.76 -5.99
N PRO A 442 -16.69 -21.10 -5.96
CA PRO A 442 -17.82 -21.68 -5.23
C PRO A 442 -17.70 -21.54 -3.72
N SER A 443 -16.48 -21.65 -3.17
CA SER A 443 -16.23 -21.55 -1.74
C SER A 443 -16.46 -20.16 -1.17
N ARG A 444 -16.31 -19.12 -2.00
CA ARG A 444 -16.47 -17.71 -1.62
C ARG A 444 -17.81 -17.12 -2.01
N MET A 445 -18.63 -17.86 -2.74
CA MET A 445 -19.97 -17.44 -3.18
C MET A 445 -19.97 -16.07 -3.86
N ASN A 446 -18.97 -15.80 -4.72
CA ASN A 446 -18.89 -14.57 -5.51
C ASN A 446 -19.01 -14.90 -7.00
N LEU A 447 -20.21 -15.34 -7.39
CA LEU A 447 -20.51 -15.75 -8.76
C LEU A 447 -20.60 -14.54 -9.71
N GLY A 448 -20.74 -13.32 -9.19
CA GLY A 448 -20.79 -12.10 -9.99
C GLY A 448 -19.59 -11.99 -10.94
N GLN A 449 -18.41 -12.44 -10.51
CA GLN A 449 -17.20 -12.43 -11.35
C GLN A 449 -17.32 -13.32 -12.60
N VAL A 450 -18.06 -14.43 -12.52
CA VAL A 450 -18.26 -15.34 -13.66
C VAL A 450 -19.27 -14.74 -14.64
N LEU A 451 -20.34 -14.13 -14.10
CA LEU A 451 -21.33 -13.40 -14.89
C LEU A 451 -20.70 -12.20 -15.60
N GLU A 452 -19.79 -11.48 -14.92
CA GLU A 452 -19.00 -10.40 -15.51
C GLU A 452 -18.17 -10.91 -16.70
N VAL A 453 -17.49 -12.05 -16.55
CA VAL A 453 -16.68 -12.66 -17.62
C VAL A 453 -17.54 -13.03 -18.84
N HIS A 454 -18.70 -13.65 -18.62
CA HIS A 454 -19.61 -14.02 -19.70
C HIS A 454 -20.15 -12.78 -20.44
N LEU A 455 -20.65 -11.79 -19.70
CA LEU A 455 -21.19 -10.57 -20.28
C LEU A 455 -20.07 -9.76 -20.96
N GLY A 456 -18.89 -9.70 -20.37
CA GLY A 456 -17.72 -9.01 -20.93
C GLY A 456 -17.25 -9.63 -22.25
N MET A 457 -17.29 -10.96 -22.38
CA MET A 457 -16.99 -11.65 -23.63
C MET A 457 -18.01 -11.27 -24.73
N ALA A 458 -19.31 -11.34 -24.42
CA ALA A 458 -20.37 -10.97 -25.37
C ALA A 458 -20.28 -9.48 -25.77
N ALA A 459 -20.11 -8.59 -24.80
CA ALA A 459 -20.02 -7.15 -25.02
C ALA A 459 -18.79 -6.79 -25.87
N ARG A 460 -17.65 -7.45 -25.65
CA ARG A 460 -16.44 -7.22 -26.46
C ARG A 460 -16.65 -7.60 -27.93
N GLU A 461 -17.25 -8.75 -28.20
CA GLU A 461 -17.47 -9.25 -29.57
C GLU A 461 -18.51 -8.40 -30.32
N LEU A 462 -19.54 -7.91 -29.61
CA LEU A 462 -20.55 -7.01 -30.15
C LEU A 462 -20.10 -5.55 -30.24
N GLY A 463 -18.97 -5.19 -29.62
CA GLY A 463 -18.48 -3.82 -29.53
C GLY A 463 -19.34 -2.93 -28.63
N TRP A 464 -19.99 -3.51 -27.62
CA TRP A 464 -20.87 -2.81 -26.69
C TRP A 464 -20.12 -2.35 -25.43
N HIS A 465 -20.50 -1.18 -24.93
CA HIS A 465 -20.27 -0.77 -23.55
C HIS A 465 -21.59 -0.93 -22.80
N VAL A 466 -21.61 -1.76 -21.76
CA VAL A 466 -22.84 -2.18 -21.08
C VAL A 466 -22.85 -1.74 -19.62
N ALA A 467 -24.03 -1.36 -19.14
CA ALA A 467 -24.27 -1.06 -17.74
C ALA A 467 -25.23 -2.09 -17.16
N THR A 468 -24.83 -2.73 -16.07
CA THR A 468 -25.67 -3.59 -15.24
C THR A 468 -25.82 -2.95 -13.85
N PRO A 469 -26.88 -2.15 -13.64
CA PRO A 469 -27.12 -1.51 -12.36
C PRO A 469 -27.25 -2.53 -11.23
N VAL A 470 -26.81 -2.12 -10.03
CA VAL A 470 -26.88 -2.96 -8.83
C VAL A 470 -28.33 -3.31 -8.51
N PHE A 471 -28.59 -4.61 -8.32
CA PHE A 471 -29.91 -5.18 -8.04
C PHE A 471 -30.94 -5.08 -9.20
N ASP A 472 -30.65 -4.38 -10.29
CA ASP A 472 -31.51 -4.25 -11.49
C ASP A 472 -30.70 -4.53 -12.76
N GLY A 473 -29.85 -5.56 -12.67
CA GLY A 473 -28.87 -5.93 -13.68
C GLY A 473 -29.39 -6.92 -14.73
N ALA A 474 -28.49 -7.35 -15.61
CA ALA A 474 -28.78 -8.36 -16.61
C ALA A 474 -29.08 -9.71 -15.95
N SER A 475 -30.16 -10.37 -16.37
CA SER A 475 -30.44 -11.74 -15.93
C SER A 475 -29.57 -12.76 -16.67
N GLU A 476 -29.41 -13.96 -16.12
CA GLU A 476 -28.69 -15.08 -16.76
C GLU A 476 -29.18 -15.33 -18.20
N LYS A 477 -30.50 -15.32 -18.42
CA LYS A 477 -31.09 -15.49 -19.75
C LYS A 477 -30.69 -14.39 -20.72
N ASN A 478 -30.57 -13.14 -20.25
CA ASN A 478 -30.12 -12.05 -21.12
C ASN A 478 -28.65 -12.23 -21.50
N ILE A 479 -27.82 -12.75 -20.60
CA ILE A 479 -26.41 -13.05 -20.88
C ILE A 479 -26.31 -14.19 -21.92
N GLU A 480 -27.08 -15.27 -21.76
CA GLU A 480 -27.16 -16.36 -22.75
C GLU A 480 -27.61 -15.87 -24.14
N GLU A 481 -28.60 -14.98 -24.19
CA GLU A 481 -29.07 -14.34 -25.42
C GLU A 481 -27.98 -13.45 -26.04
N CYS A 482 -27.25 -12.67 -25.23
CA CYS A 482 -26.14 -11.84 -25.71
C CYS A 482 -24.99 -12.68 -26.27
N LEU A 483 -24.62 -13.79 -25.59
CA LEU A 483 -23.62 -14.73 -26.09
C LEU A 483 -24.06 -15.35 -27.42
N SER A 484 -25.32 -15.75 -27.53
CA SER A 484 -25.88 -16.29 -28.77
C SER A 484 -25.88 -15.26 -29.91
N GLN A 485 -26.17 -13.98 -29.62
CA GLN A 485 -26.11 -12.89 -30.58
C GLN A 485 -24.68 -12.60 -31.05
N ALA A 486 -23.70 -12.76 -30.17
CA ALA A 486 -22.27 -12.68 -30.48
C ALA A 486 -21.75 -13.88 -31.29
N GLY A 487 -22.57 -14.92 -31.50
CA GLY A 487 -22.15 -16.16 -32.16
C GLY A 487 -21.26 -17.06 -31.29
N LEU A 488 -21.29 -16.85 -29.97
CA LEU A 488 -20.57 -17.63 -28.96
C LEU A 488 -21.49 -18.72 -28.38
N ASP A 489 -20.89 -19.72 -27.73
CA ASP A 489 -21.66 -20.77 -27.06
C ASP A 489 -22.44 -20.15 -25.87
N PRO A 490 -23.73 -20.50 -25.69
CA PRO A 490 -24.55 -19.96 -24.60
C PRO A 490 -24.04 -20.29 -23.19
N ASP A 491 -23.20 -21.32 -23.04
CA ASP A 491 -22.62 -21.72 -21.76
C ASP A 491 -21.39 -20.90 -21.35
N GLY A 492 -20.95 -19.95 -22.19
CA GLY A 492 -19.83 -19.05 -21.90
C GLY A 492 -18.46 -19.74 -21.89
N LYS A 493 -18.37 -20.98 -22.38
CA LYS A 493 -17.13 -21.77 -22.37
C LYS A 493 -16.51 -21.85 -23.75
N SER A 494 -15.20 -21.67 -23.81
CA SER A 494 -14.41 -21.76 -25.03
C SER A 494 -13.46 -22.96 -24.99
N ARG A 495 -13.10 -23.46 -26.17
CA ARG A 495 -12.01 -24.43 -26.33
C ARG A 495 -10.69 -23.69 -26.22
N LEU A 496 -9.77 -24.19 -25.42
CA LEU A 496 -8.43 -23.62 -25.25
C LEU A 496 -7.37 -24.63 -25.66
N PHE A 497 -6.23 -24.11 -26.09
CA PHE A 497 -5.04 -24.88 -26.44
C PHE A 497 -3.90 -24.52 -25.50
N ASP A 498 -3.12 -25.52 -25.11
CA ASP A 498 -1.90 -25.34 -24.33
C ASP A 498 -0.83 -24.68 -25.20
N GLY A 499 -0.33 -23.51 -24.78
CA GLY A 499 0.74 -22.78 -25.48
C GLY A 499 2.04 -23.57 -25.63
N ARG A 500 2.35 -24.45 -24.66
CA ARG A 500 3.61 -25.21 -24.65
C ARG A 500 3.60 -26.43 -25.55
N THR A 501 2.49 -27.16 -25.54
CA THR A 501 2.36 -28.42 -26.29
C THR A 501 1.60 -28.28 -27.60
N GLY A 502 0.78 -27.22 -27.73
CA GLY A 502 -0.17 -27.03 -28.83
C GLY A 502 -1.37 -27.96 -28.79
N MET A 503 -1.52 -28.78 -27.74
CA MET A 503 -2.64 -29.70 -27.58
C MET A 503 -3.85 -28.98 -26.99
N GLU A 504 -5.03 -29.39 -27.41
CA GLU A 504 -6.29 -28.89 -26.85
C GLU A 504 -6.52 -29.44 -25.44
N PHE A 505 -7.07 -28.63 -24.53
CA PHE A 505 -7.51 -29.13 -23.24
C PHE A 505 -8.70 -30.08 -23.35
N GLU A 506 -8.76 -31.06 -22.43
CA GLU A 506 -9.83 -32.07 -22.43
C GLU A 506 -11.23 -31.47 -22.24
N ASN A 507 -11.34 -30.40 -21.44
CA ASN A 507 -12.59 -29.73 -21.14
C ASN A 507 -12.58 -28.27 -21.61
N ARG A 508 -13.73 -27.78 -22.06
CA ARG A 508 -13.93 -26.36 -22.36
C ARG A 508 -13.86 -25.53 -21.07
N VAL A 509 -13.26 -24.35 -21.18
CA VAL A 509 -12.93 -23.45 -20.07
C VAL A 509 -13.76 -22.18 -20.18
N THR A 510 -14.21 -21.64 -19.06
CA THR A 510 -14.87 -20.33 -19.04
C THR A 510 -13.82 -19.25 -19.31
N VAL A 511 -14.03 -18.50 -20.40
CA VAL A 511 -13.12 -17.46 -20.87
C VAL A 511 -13.91 -16.21 -21.22
N GLY A 512 -13.38 -15.04 -20.88
CA GLY A 512 -14.02 -13.77 -21.21
C GLY A 512 -13.30 -12.57 -20.60
N TYR A 513 -13.89 -11.40 -20.76
CA TYR A 513 -13.28 -10.16 -20.26
C TYR A 513 -13.80 -9.81 -18.87
N MET A 514 -12.87 -9.63 -17.93
CA MET A 514 -13.15 -9.13 -16.59
C MET A 514 -12.41 -7.81 -16.39
N TYR A 515 -12.99 -6.92 -15.59
CA TYR A 515 -12.32 -5.70 -15.16
C TYR A 515 -11.46 -5.96 -13.92
N PHE A 516 -10.15 -5.76 -14.07
CA PHE A 516 -9.17 -6.14 -13.05
C PHE A 516 -8.24 -4.98 -12.70
N MET A 517 -7.94 -4.82 -11.41
CA MET A 517 -7.28 -3.65 -10.83
C MET A 517 -5.92 -4.02 -10.22
N LYS A 518 -4.97 -3.08 -10.27
CA LYS A 518 -3.71 -3.14 -9.54
C LYS A 518 -3.88 -2.40 -8.21
N LEU A 519 -3.62 -3.07 -7.08
CA LEU A 519 -3.78 -2.46 -5.76
C LEU A 519 -2.49 -1.79 -5.29
N ASN A 520 -2.60 -0.81 -4.38
CA ASN A 520 -1.47 -0.11 -3.77
C ASN A 520 -0.79 -0.98 -2.69
N HIS A 521 -0.44 -2.20 -3.07
CA HIS A 521 0.25 -3.20 -2.29
C HIS A 521 1.30 -3.85 -3.18
N LEU A 522 2.34 -3.07 -3.45
CA LEU A 522 3.41 -3.45 -4.36
C LEU A 522 4.49 -4.21 -3.61
N VAL A 523 5.18 -5.11 -4.32
CA VAL A 523 6.26 -5.91 -3.73
C VAL A 523 7.44 -5.02 -3.30
N ASP A 524 7.78 -4.02 -4.11
CA ASP A 524 8.91 -3.12 -3.86
C ASP A 524 8.73 -2.32 -2.55
N ASP A 525 7.49 -2.01 -2.18
CA ASP A 525 7.17 -1.32 -0.94
C ASP A 525 7.29 -2.24 0.28
N LYS A 526 7.06 -3.54 0.10
CA LYS A 526 7.03 -4.53 1.20
C LYS A 526 8.33 -5.30 1.38
N MET A 527 9.13 -5.44 0.34
CA MET A 527 10.41 -6.12 0.42
C MET A 527 11.35 -5.31 1.33
N HIS A 528 11.81 -5.95 2.40
CA HIS A 528 12.71 -5.36 3.36
C HIS A 528 13.68 -6.40 3.88
N ALA A 529 14.96 -6.06 3.90
CA ALA A 529 16.02 -6.92 4.40
C ALA A 529 17.05 -6.07 5.15
N ARG A 530 17.61 -6.65 6.21
CA ARG A 530 18.62 -6.02 7.05
C ARG A 530 19.68 -7.05 7.42
N SER A 531 20.93 -6.67 7.26
CA SER A 531 22.08 -7.36 7.87
C SER A 531 22.42 -6.70 9.21
N THR A 532 22.98 -5.50 9.15
CA THR A 532 23.25 -4.60 10.28
C THR A 532 22.55 -3.27 10.04
N GLY A 533 22.35 -2.46 11.07
CA GLY A 533 21.65 -1.18 10.91
C GLY A 533 21.64 -0.38 12.20
N PRO A 534 20.79 0.65 12.31
CA PRO A 534 20.68 1.44 13.51
C PRO A 534 20.04 0.65 14.66
N TYR A 535 20.38 1.06 15.88
CA TYR A 535 19.94 0.46 17.14
C TYR A 535 19.31 1.53 18.03
N SER A 536 18.38 1.12 18.88
CA SER A 536 17.80 1.96 19.92
C SER A 536 18.88 2.35 20.93
N LEU A 537 18.88 3.62 21.35
CA LEU A 537 19.82 4.12 22.35
C LEU A 537 19.60 3.47 23.72
N VAL A 538 18.33 3.23 24.07
CA VAL A 538 17.94 2.73 25.40
C VAL A 538 18.11 1.21 25.48
N THR A 539 17.44 0.47 24.60
CA THR A 539 17.39 -0.99 24.68
C THR A 539 18.53 -1.68 23.93
N GLN A 540 19.31 -0.94 23.15
CA GLN A 540 20.36 -1.48 22.25
C GLN A 540 19.86 -2.51 21.23
N GLN A 541 18.54 -2.63 21.05
CA GLN A 541 17.91 -3.50 20.06
C GLN A 541 17.90 -2.85 18.67
N PRO A 542 17.89 -3.64 17.58
CA PRO A 542 17.60 -3.15 16.25
C PRO A 542 16.35 -2.26 16.22
N LEU A 543 16.42 -1.10 15.56
CA LEU A 543 15.23 -0.27 15.33
C LEU A 543 14.15 -1.03 14.55
N GLY A 544 12.90 -0.57 14.61
CA GLY A 544 11.77 -1.17 13.91
C GLY A 544 11.42 -0.46 12.60
N GLY A 545 10.82 -1.19 11.65
CA GLY A 545 10.24 -0.60 10.43
C GLY A 545 11.22 -0.36 9.27
N LYS A 546 10.68 -0.37 8.04
CA LYS A 546 11.47 -0.24 6.80
C LYS A 546 12.18 1.11 6.69
N ALA A 547 11.50 2.19 7.06
CA ALA A 547 12.02 3.57 6.94
C ALA A 547 13.32 3.78 7.72
N GLN A 548 13.45 3.14 8.89
CA GLN A 548 14.63 3.22 9.76
C GLN A 548 15.65 2.11 9.47
N PHE A 549 15.48 1.35 8.39
CA PHE A 549 16.27 0.15 8.11
C PHE A 549 16.24 -0.84 9.29
N GLY A 550 15.04 -1.07 9.83
CA GLY A 550 14.79 -1.80 11.06
C GLY A 550 14.90 -3.33 10.94
N GLY A 551 14.99 -4.02 12.07
CA GLY A 551 14.94 -5.47 12.15
C GLY A 551 13.51 -6.01 12.11
N GLN A 552 13.38 -7.32 11.92
CA GLN A 552 12.11 -8.03 12.09
C GLN A 552 11.92 -8.37 13.58
N ARG A 553 10.70 -8.22 14.07
CA ARG A 553 10.37 -8.60 15.45
C ARG A 553 10.27 -10.11 15.56
N PHE A 554 11.16 -10.70 16.34
CA PHE A 554 11.04 -12.09 16.78
C PHE A 554 10.25 -12.11 18.09
N GLY A 555 8.98 -12.49 18.02
CA GLY A 555 8.04 -12.39 19.13
C GLY A 555 8.03 -13.62 20.03
N GLU A 556 7.16 -13.55 21.04
CA GLU A 556 6.99 -14.60 22.04
C GLU A 556 6.53 -15.94 21.43
N MET A 557 5.59 -15.91 20.49
CA MET A 557 5.11 -17.13 19.84
C MET A 557 6.20 -17.80 18.98
N GLU A 558 7.08 -17.00 18.35
CA GLU A 558 8.22 -17.54 17.61
C GLU A 558 9.28 -18.16 18.54
N VAL A 559 9.46 -17.61 19.75
CA VAL A 559 10.28 -18.22 20.80
C VAL A 559 9.74 -19.59 21.18
N TRP A 560 8.45 -19.70 21.50
CA TRP A 560 7.82 -20.98 21.83
C TRP A 560 7.98 -22.03 20.73
N ALA A 561 7.92 -21.61 19.47
CA ALA A 561 8.16 -22.51 18.34
C ALA A 561 9.58 -23.10 18.39
N LEU A 562 10.62 -22.29 18.62
CA LEU A 562 12.00 -22.77 18.73
C LEU A 562 12.23 -23.64 19.97
N GLU A 563 11.59 -23.31 21.09
CA GLU A 563 11.60 -24.13 22.31
C GLU A 563 11.00 -25.52 22.05
N ALA A 564 9.86 -25.58 21.35
CA ALA A 564 9.20 -26.83 20.99
C ALA A 564 10.07 -27.72 20.07
N TYR A 565 10.85 -27.12 19.18
CA TYR A 565 11.84 -27.84 18.37
C TYR A 565 13.09 -28.26 19.17
N GLY A 566 13.32 -27.71 20.36
CA GLY A 566 14.55 -27.89 21.11
C GLY A 566 15.75 -27.16 20.49
N ALA A 567 15.52 -26.12 19.68
CA ALA A 567 16.54 -25.37 18.96
C ALA A 567 17.24 -24.33 19.86
N ALA A 568 17.81 -24.78 20.98
CA ALA A 568 18.35 -23.90 22.03
C ALA A 568 19.45 -22.94 21.53
N SER A 569 20.39 -23.42 20.70
CA SER A 569 21.46 -22.57 20.17
C SER A 569 20.94 -21.48 19.22
N THR A 570 19.94 -21.80 18.39
CA THR A 570 19.32 -20.83 17.48
C THR A 570 18.56 -19.77 18.27
N LEU A 571 17.80 -20.20 19.29
CA LEU A 571 17.09 -19.28 20.17
C LEU A 571 18.06 -18.36 20.92
N GLN A 572 19.13 -18.92 21.48
CA GLN A 572 20.16 -18.15 22.17
C GLN A 572 20.78 -17.11 21.24
N GLU A 573 21.16 -17.48 20.01
CA GLU A 573 21.75 -16.58 19.02
C GLU A 573 20.81 -15.41 18.65
N ILE A 574 19.52 -15.69 18.44
CA ILE A 574 18.51 -14.68 18.08
C ILE A 574 18.30 -13.67 19.21
N LEU A 575 18.21 -14.13 20.46
CA LEU A 575 17.94 -13.29 21.61
C LEU A 575 19.16 -12.48 22.09
N THR A 576 20.37 -12.78 21.61
CA THR A 576 21.62 -12.16 22.10
C THR A 576 22.35 -11.44 20.96
N VAL A 577 23.22 -12.15 20.25
CA VAL A 577 24.16 -11.64 19.24
C VAL A 577 23.45 -10.94 18.08
N LYS A 578 22.24 -11.36 17.72
CA LYS A 578 21.42 -10.72 16.66
C LYS A 578 20.54 -9.58 17.16
N SER A 579 20.47 -9.38 18.48
CA SER A 579 19.62 -8.39 19.14
C SER A 579 20.47 -7.37 19.88
N ASP A 580 20.63 -7.54 21.19
CA ASP A 580 21.09 -6.51 22.14
C ASP A 580 22.42 -6.86 22.84
N ASP A 581 23.10 -7.94 22.46
CA ASP A 581 24.48 -8.19 22.89
C ASP A 581 25.45 -7.27 22.12
N VAL A 582 25.76 -6.11 22.73
CA VAL A 582 26.57 -5.03 22.15
C VAL A 582 27.96 -5.50 21.72
N VAL A 583 28.62 -6.31 22.55
CA VAL A 583 29.97 -6.80 22.30
C VAL A 583 29.93 -8.04 21.40
N GLY A 584 28.96 -8.93 21.64
CA GLY A 584 28.77 -10.15 20.87
C GLY A 584 28.49 -9.88 19.41
N ARG A 585 27.64 -8.90 19.07
CA ARG A 585 27.29 -8.58 17.67
C ARG A 585 28.50 -8.14 16.85
N VAL A 586 29.39 -7.31 17.42
CA VAL A 586 30.61 -6.83 16.75
C VAL A 586 31.59 -7.98 16.53
N LYS A 587 31.83 -8.79 17.57
CA LYS A 587 32.72 -9.95 17.47
C LYS A 587 32.18 -11.02 16.52
N ALA A 588 30.86 -11.22 16.48
CA ALA A 588 30.23 -12.15 15.56
C ALA A 588 30.37 -11.67 14.11
N TYR A 589 30.16 -10.38 13.84
CA TYR A 589 30.41 -9.80 12.53
C TYR A 589 31.87 -9.98 12.09
N GLU A 590 32.81 -9.66 12.98
CA GLU A 590 34.24 -9.87 12.73
C GLU A 590 34.59 -11.34 12.46
N ALA A 591 34.02 -12.26 13.24
CA ALA A 591 34.22 -13.69 13.06
C ALA A 591 33.70 -14.18 11.70
N ILE A 592 32.51 -13.73 11.27
CA ILE A 592 31.93 -14.05 9.97
C ILE A 592 32.84 -13.57 8.85
N VAL A 593 33.30 -12.31 8.90
CA VAL A 593 34.21 -11.74 7.88
C VAL A 593 35.54 -12.50 7.83
N LYS A 594 36.06 -12.94 8.99
CA LYS A 594 37.30 -13.72 9.09
C LYS A 594 37.12 -15.22 8.83
N GLY A 595 35.91 -15.71 8.57
CA GLY A 595 35.62 -17.14 8.42
C GLY A 595 35.89 -17.97 9.68
N LYS A 596 35.83 -17.35 10.86
CA LYS A 596 36.01 -18.01 12.16
C LYS A 596 34.66 -18.41 12.78
N CYS A 597 34.69 -19.30 13.76
CA CYS A 597 33.49 -19.65 14.52
C CYS A 597 32.95 -18.43 15.29
N ILE A 598 31.62 -18.33 15.37
CA ILE A 598 30.93 -17.30 16.15
C ILE A 598 31.30 -17.50 17.64
N PRO A 599 31.68 -16.43 18.35
CA PRO A 599 32.02 -16.50 19.78
C PRO A 599 30.79 -16.87 20.63
N THR A 600 31.03 -17.27 21.88
CA THR A 600 29.96 -17.52 22.85
C THR A 600 29.17 -16.23 23.12
N PRO A 601 27.84 -16.27 23.06
CA PRO A 601 27.00 -15.12 23.38
C PRO A 601 27.21 -14.61 24.82
N GLY A 602 27.14 -13.30 24.98
CA GLY A 602 27.18 -12.62 26.26
C GLY A 602 25.81 -12.45 26.91
N ILE A 603 25.72 -11.53 27.85
CA ILE A 603 24.48 -11.17 28.56
C ILE A 603 23.75 -10.10 27.74
N PRO A 604 22.45 -10.27 27.44
CA PRO A 604 21.61 -9.25 26.80
C PRO A 604 21.64 -7.90 27.54
N GLU A 605 21.73 -6.80 26.80
CA GLU A 605 21.71 -5.47 27.43
C GLU A 605 20.34 -5.16 28.06
N SER A 606 19.24 -5.63 27.49
CA SER A 606 17.89 -5.51 28.07
C SER A 606 17.79 -6.11 29.48
N PHE A 607 18.51 -7.20 29.74
CA PHE A 607 18.58 -7.81 31.07
C PHE A 607 19.36 -6.95 32.06
N LYS A 608 20.43 -6.28 31.62
CA LYS A 608 21.17 -5.32 32.47
C LYS A 608 20.30 -4.13 32.81
N VAL A 609 19.58 -3.57 31.83
CA VAL A 609 18.63 -2.47 32.03
C VAL A 609 17.58 -2.86 33.06
N LEU A 610 16.98 -4.05 32.94
CA LEU A 610 16.01 -4.57 33.92
C LEU A 610 16.57 -4.62 35.34
N ILE A 611 17.80 -5.10 35.52
CA ILE A 611 18.44 -5.13 36.85
C ILE A 611 18.59 -3.72 37.40
N LYS A 612 19.04 -2.76 36.59
CA LYS A 612 19.22 -1.36 37.02
C LYS A 612 17.88 -0.70 37.34
N GLU A 613 16.82 -0.99 36.60
CA GLU A 613 15.46 -0.52 36.89
C GLU A 613 14.93 -1.07 38.23
N LEU A 614 15.13 -2.36 38.50
CA LEU A 614 14.75 -2.97 39.78
C LEU A 614 15.57 -2.41 40.95
N GLN A 615 16.87 -2.16 40.75
CA GLN A 615 17.73 -1.48 41.73
C GLN A 615 17.29 -0.03 41.98
N ALA A 616 16.82 0.69 40.96
CA ALA A 616 16.26 2.02 41.11
C ALA A 616 14.98 2.02 41.96
N LEU A 617 14.21 0.93 41.94
CA LEU A 617 13.08 0.68 42.85
C LEU A 617 13.49 0.25 44.26
N SER A 618 14.77 0.35 44.61
CA SER A 618 15.35 -0.07 45.89
C SER A 618 15.24 -1.58 46.17
N LEU A 619 15.16 -2.40 45.12
CA LEU A 619 15.27 -3.85 45.21
C LEU A 619 16.74 -4.26 44.98
N ASP A 620 17.38 -4.84 46.00
CA ASP A 620 18.76 -5.31 45.91
C ASP A 620 18.81 -6.65 45.15
N ILE A 621 19.02 -6.57 43.83
CA ILE A 621 19.17 -7.74 42.96
C ILE A 621 20.64 -8.08 42.78
N LYS A 622 20.97 -9.34 43.06
CA LYS A 622 22.32 -9.89 42.97
C LYS A 622 22.34 -11.14 42.11
N VAL A 623 23.33 -11.23 41.22
CA VAL A 623 23.59 -12.43 40.43
C VAL A 623 24.66 -13.25 41.17
N LEU A 624 24.31 -14.50 41.51
CA LEU A 624 25.19 -15.40 42.24
C LEU A 624 25.70 -16.51 41.33
N GLY A 625 27.00 -16.79 41.39
CA GLY A 625 27.56 -18.00 40.79
C GLY A 625 27.24 -19.27 41.60
N ASP A 626 27.68 -20.42 41.11
CA ASP A 626 27.47 -21.74 41.76
C ASP A 626 28.02 -21.81 43.20
N HIS A 627 28.99 -20.96 43.55
CA HIS A 627 29.61 -20.89 44.87
C HIS A 627 29.04 -19.77 45.77
N GLN A 628 27.88 -19.19 45.43
CA GLN A 628 27.26 -18.04 46.13
C GLN A 628 28.14 -16.79 46.20
N GLU A 629 29.09 -16.68 45.27
CA GLU A 629 29.86 -15.46 45.06
C GLU A 629 29.09 -14.51 44.14
N GLU A 630 29.12 -13.22 44.48
CA GLU A 630 28.41 -12.18 43.72
C GLU A 630 29.18 -11.89 42.43
N ILE A 631 28.51 -12.10 41.29
CA ILE A 631 29.03 -11.76 39.97
C ILE A 631 28.65 -10.31 39.69
N ILE A 632 29.67 -9.46 39.58
CA ILE A 632 29.47 -8.05 39.21
C ILE A 632 29.28 -8.00 37.70
N ILE A 633 28.05 -7.69 37.27
CA ILE A 633 27.75 -7.35 35.89
C ILE A 633 28.29 -5.94 35.66
N GLN A 634 29.35 -5.83 34.88
CA GLN A 634 29.99 -4.56 34.56
C GLN A 634 29.18 -3.78 33.51
N ASP A 635 29.16 -2.46 33.67
CA ASP A 635 28.56 -1.54 32.70
C ASP A 635 29.48 -1.43 31.47
N ILE A 636 28.92 -1.05 30.31
CA ILE A 636 29.63 -1.01 29.01
C ILE A 636 30.92 -0.16 29.10
N GLU A 637 30.90 0.92 29.88
CA GLU A 637 32.06 1.81 30.10
C GLU A 637 33.25 1.10 30.78
N ASP A 638 32.99 0.12 31.64
CA ASP A 638 34.01 -0.62 32.36
C ASP A 638 34.68 -1.70 31.48
N GLU A 639 33.94 -2.28 30.52
CA GLU A 639 34.47 -3.27 29.59
C GLU A 639 35.42 -2.65 28.54
N GLU A 640 35.12 -1.45 28.03
CA GLU A 640 36.02 -0.72 27.13
C GLU A 640 37.33 -0.32 27.85
N MET A 641 37.24 0.18 29.08
CA MET A 641 38.40 0.51 29.91
C MET A 641 39.24 -0.72 30.26
N GLY A 642 38.62 -1.88 30.54
CA GLY A 642 39.32 -3.13 30.85
C GLY A 642 40.19 -3.64 29.69
N SER A 643 39.75 -3.46 28.45
CA SER A 643 40.52 -3.85 27.25
C SER A 643 41.79 -3.00 27.05
N MET A 644 41.78 -1.75 27.52
CA MET A 644 42.87 -0.78 27.36
C MET A 644 44.03 -1.01 28.35
N TYR A 645 43.80 -1.77 29.43
CA TYR A 645 44.78 -1.98 30.52
C TYR A 645 45.35 -3.40 30.63
N ALA A 646 45.12 -4.29 29.66
CA ALA A 646 45.76 -5.60 29.62
C ALA A 646 47.27 -5.50 29.34
N ARG A 647 48.06 -5.17 30.38
CA ARG A 647 49.52 -5.34 30.36
C ARG A 647 49.85 -6.83 30.34
N PRO A 648 50.78 -7.30 29.48
CA PRO A 648 51.21 -8.68 29.54
C PRO A 648 52.01 -8.90 30.83
N HIS A 649 51.45 -9.69 31.75
CA HIS A 649 52.19 -10.22 32.88
C HIS A 649 53.19 -11.26 32.37
N VAL A 650 54.45 -10.85 32.21
CA VAL A 650 55.57 -11.79 32.05
C VAL A 650 55.83 -12.42 33.42
N LEU A 651 55.46 -13.69 33.56
CA LEU A 651 55.87 -14.54 34.68
C LEU A 651 57.24 -15.15 34.32
N ASP A 652 58.28 -14.64 34.97
CA ASP A 652 59.59 -15.30 35.05
C ASP A 652 59.46 -16.60 35.84
N THR A 653 59.57 -17.75 35.17
CA THR A 653 59.96 -19.01 35.80
C THR A 653 60.92 -19.79 34.90
N ASP A 654 62.16 -19.90 35.36
CA ASP A 654 63.18 -20.82 34.89
C ASP A 654 62.68 -22.27 34.92
N GLY A 655 62.87 -23.03 33.82
CA GLY A 655 62.71 -24.48 33.83
C GLY A 655 62.43 -25.15 32.48
N THR A 656 63.50 -25.40 31.71
CA THR A 656 63.68 -26.48 30.71
C THR A 656 62.47 -27.21 30.11
N GLY A 657 62.32 -27.13 28.78
CA GLY A 657 61.58 -28.10 27.97
C GLY A 657 61.18 -27.56 26.59
N ASP A 658 61.94 -27.95 25.56
CA ASP A 658 61.66 -27.62 24.15
C ASP A 658 60.28 -28.16 23.71
N MET A 659 59.50 -27.32 23.03
CA MET A 659 58.56 -27.74 22.00
C MET A 659 58.32 -26.57 21.02
N GLU A 660 58.93 -26.68 19.85
CA GLU A 660 58.62 -25.86 18.67
C GLU A 660 57.17 -26.15 18.22
N VAL A 661 56.41 -25.10 17.92
CA VAL A 661 55.20 -25.20 17.09
C VAL A 661 55.32 -24.12 16.01
N GLU A 662 55.26 -24.58 14.76
CA GLU A 662 55.39 -23.80 13.52
C GLU A 662 54.35 -22.67 13.43
N ILE A 663 54.81 -21.50 12.99
CA ILE A 663 53.96 -20.40 12.53
C ILE A 663 53.93 -20.51 11.00
N ASP A 664 52.78 -20.88 10.44
CA ASP A 664 52.52 -20.69 9.02
C ASP A 664 52.24 -19.20 8.76
N GLU A 665 53.19 -18.53 8.10
CA GLU A 665 52.97 -17.24 7.45
C GLU A 665 52.01 -17.44 6.27
N VAL A 666 50.91 -16.69 6.25
CA VAL A 666 50.06 -16.55 5.06
C VAL A 666 50.03 -15.07 4.67
N ASP A 667 50.39 -14.83 3.41
CA ASP A 667 50.54 -13.54 2.74
C ASP A 667 49.35 -12.57 2.95
N LEU A 668 49.68 -11.31 3.24
CA LEU A 668 48.76 -10.18 3.44
C LEU A 668 48.62 -9.28 2.20
N GLU A 669 48.84 -9.81 1.00
CA GLU A 669 48.64 -9.07 -0.25
C GLU A 669 47.32 -9.52 -0.90
N ASP A 670 46.18 -8.96 -0.46
CA ASP A 670 45.01 -8.67 -1.31
C ASP A 670 43.74 -8.35 -0.49
N PHE A 671 43.73 -7.30 0.35
CA PHE A 671 42.46 -6.74 0.84
C PHE A 671 42.57 -5.23 1.07
N ASN A 672 42.26 -4.45 0.02
CA ASN A 672 41.83 -3.06 0.16
C ASN A 672 40.32 -3.05 0.40
N LEU A 673 39.90 -2.78 1.65
CA LEU A 673 38.51 -2.47 1.98
C LEU A 673 38.46 -1.11 2.69
N THR A 674 38.58 -0.04 1.91
CA THR A 674 38.15 1.31 2.30
C THR A 674 36.85 1.60 1.55
N GLY A 675 35.73 1.39 2.23
CA GLY A 675 34.42 1.75 1.71
C GLY A 675 33.34 0.77 2.17
N ASP A 676 32.89 0.92 3.41
CA ASP A 676 31.44 0.84 3.75
C ASP A 676 31.12 1.00 5.24
N LEU A 677 32.11 1.15 6.12
CA LEU A 677 31.84 1.45 7.53
C LEU A 677 31.74 2.97 7.76
N THR A 678 30.73 3.60 7.16
CA THR A 678 30.21 4.85 7.71
C THR A 678 29.23 4.50 8.82
N LEU A 679 29.64 4.68 10.08
CA LEU A 679 28.74 4.75 11.22
C LEU A 679 27.62 5.75 10.89
N ALA A 680 26.41 5.22 10.66
CA ALA A 680 25.20 6.00 10.53
C ALA A 680 25.05 6.84 11.79
N GLY A 681 25.21 8.15 11.62
CA GLY A 681 25.07 9.12 12.69
C GLY A 681 23.61 9.31 13.04
N GLU A 682 23.38 9.37 14.33
CA GLU A 682 22.34 10.14 15.03
C GLU A 682 21.56 11.11 14.14
N ASN A 683 20.35 10.70 13.77
CA ASN A 683 19.20 11.58 13.60
C ASN A 683 18.09 10.99 14.48
N VAL A 684 17.99 11.50 15.71
CA VAL A 684 16.77 11.39 16.51
C VAL A 684 16.26 12.82 16.58
N ASP A 685 15.30 13.15 15.71
CA ASP A 685 14.46 14.32 15.92
C ASP A 685 13.52 13.97 17.08
N GLU A 686 13.63 14.75 18.16
CA GLU A 686 12.62 14.85 19.21
C GLU A 686 11.43 15.63 18.62
N ASP A 687 10.49 14.94 17.98
CA ASP A 687 9.16 15.48 17.74
C ASP A 687 8.25 15.05 18.90
N GLU A 688 8.03 15.98 19.84
CA GLU A 688 6.90 15.96 20.75
C GLU A 688 5.62 16.21 19.95
N ASP A 689 4.99 15.14 19.45
CA ASP A 689 3.59 15.20 19.04
C ASP A 689 2.70 15.21 20.30
N GLU A 690 2.52 16.40 20.87
CA GLU A 690 1.36 16.73 21.70
C GLU A 690 0.10 16.75 20.82
N ASP A 691 -0.53 15.59 20.63
CA ASP A 691 -1.97 15.44 20.36
C ASP A 691 -2.37 13.96 20.51
N ASP A 692 -2.14 13.38 21.70
CA ASP A 692 -2.92 12.23 22.18
C ASP A 692 -3.64 12.62 23.47
N MET A 693 -4.96 12.74 23.37
CA MET A 693 -5.84 13.15 24.45
C MET A 693 -5.82 12.07 25.55
N GLY A 694 -5.16 12.42 26.65
CA GLY A 694 -4.86 11.60 27.81
C GLY A 694 -5.92 10.57 28.22
N ILE A 695 -5.48 9.31 28.25
CA ILE A 695 -6.04 8.25 29.10
C ILE A 695 -4.98 7.94 30.17
N ASN A 696 -5.33 8.27 31.41
CA ASN A 696 -4.49 8.15 32.59
C ASN A 696 -4.25 6.66 32.96
N PRO A 697 -3.02 6.19 33.22
CA PRO A 697 -2.71 4.78 33.46
C PRO A 697 -2.86 4.37 34.94
N GLU A 698 -3.94 4.77 35.59
CA GLU A 698 -4.34 4.29 36.93
C GLU A 698 -5.78 3.79 36.88
N ASP A 699 -6.02 2.60 36.31
CA ASP A 699 -7.24 1.79 36.52
C ASP A 699 -7.09 0.36 35.97
N HIS A 700 -5.96 -0.29 36.28
CA HIS A 700 -5.84 -1.76 36.15
C HIS A 700 -5.48 -2.38 37.49
N ALA A 701 -6.50 -2.45 38.35
CA ALA A 701 -6.56 -3.41 39.45
C ALA A 701 -7.99 -3.94 39.52
N GLU A 702 -8.10 -5.27 39.58
CA GLU A 702 -9.32 -6.06 39.83
C GLU A 702 -10.24 -6.23 38.61
N ASP A 703 -10.12 -7.38 37.93
CA ASP A 703 -11.22 -8.34 37.89
C ASP A 703 -10.69 -9.72 37.46
N ASP A 704 -10.61 -10.58 38.47
CA ASP A 704 -10.45 -12.02 38.42
C ASP A 704 -11.83 -12.61 38.05
N ASP A 705 -11.95 -13.28 36.91
CA ASP A 705 -13.07 -14.21 36.69
C ASP A 705 -12.64 -15.33 35.72
N SER A 706 -12.35 -16.48 36.33
CA SER A 706 -12.35 -17.80 35.72
C SER A 706 -13.70 -18.08 35.05
N LEU A 707 -13.70 -18.33 33.74
CA LEU A 707 -14.82 -18.96 33.05
C LEU A 707 -14.34 -20.27 32.42
N ASP A 708 -14.68 -21.36 33.12
CA ASP A 708 -14.68 -22.73 32.63
C ASP A 708 -15.64 -22.85 31.44
N PHE A 709 -15.15 -23.37 30.31
CA PHE A 709 -15.99 -23.83 29.20
C PHE A 709 -16.29 -25.32 29.41
N GLU A 710 -17.49 -25.62 29.93
CA GLU A 710 -18.10 -26.95 29.82
C GLU A 710 -18.62 -27.15 28.38
N PHE A 711 -18.11 -28.19 27.71
CA PHE A 711 -18.65 -28.71 26.47
C PHE A 711 -19.83 -29.64 26.80
N ASP A 712 -21.04 -29.29 26.36
CA ASP A 712 -22.16 -30.25 26.28
C ASP A 712 -22.04 -31.03 24.95
N ASP A 713 -21.50 -32.24 25.06
CA ASP A 713 -21.81 -33.37 24.18
C ASP A 713 -23.21 -33.85 24.55
N ASP A 714 -24.21 -33.66 23.67
CA ASP A 714 -25.40 -34.53 23.58
C ASP A 714 -26.15 -34.21 22.27
N ASP A 715 -25.92 -35.03 21.25
CA ASP A 715 -26.99 -35.83 20.63
C ASP A 715 -26.42 -36.63 19.44
N ILE A 716 -26.01 -37.85 19.78
CA ILE A 716 -25.91 -38.98 18.87
C ILE A 716 -27.30 -39.62 18.81
N GLU A 717 -27.97 -39.55 17.66
CA GLU A 717 -28.70 -40.66 17.02
C GLU A 717 -28.92 -40.42 15.52
#